data_AF-A0A7V9QBK6-F1
#
_entry.id   AF-A0A7V9QBK6-F1
#
_cell.length_a   1.000
_cell.length_b   1.000
_cell.length_c   1.000
_cell.angle_alpha   90.00
_cell.angle_beta   90.00
_cell.angle_gamma   90.00
#
_symmetry.space_group_name_H-M   'P 1'
#
loop_
_entity.id
_entity.type
_entity.pdbx_description
1 polymer ?
#
loop_
_entity_poly.entity_id
_entity_poly.type
_entity_poly.pdbx_seq_one_letter_code
_entity_poly.pdbx_strand_id
1 'polypeptide(L)'
;QPAYNPAIEAVFGHRTDAIPGEVRISPRVGFSYNLRPAADGGPRGVIRGGFGEFRARPAFSLFGAAQDATGLPDSQSQLYCVGAAVPFPDWEAFRQSAANIPSACAGDAAELPTSGRGNSVTVFDSDFAAARSWRGSLGFQRRVLQFLSVSMDANYALGVSQQGTRDLNLNTQPTFTLPQEGHRPVFVAPSAIVGSTGEVPFLASRLHPGFGQVYQMHSGLSSRTGQLSMSLNGFLPPLRMFMQGSYTYTRSSDEGSSSGGFGGRWGGGFGGSGSLSSTVGNPNEPEWSTSDFERRHSFSGTVGRQIRPWIDVTLIGRATAGNPFSPLVGGDINGDGARNDRAFVFDPATTADPALAAGIAKVLETVPDRVRECLVSQLGQLAARNSCTAPWRYSLDMRANVRPELPGIGRRLTVSVDASNTLTGVDRLLHGSAGLRGWGQSARPDNVLLYPRGFDEQTQSFRYEVNERFGVSRDGASALRNPFQLQIQARMAVGRVQQQGGGMGGMGGRGGGRGGMGGGGGGTWGGGAGGMNPSAMIDRMIVNPVQGILSMSDTLQLTPEQVERLRAVSDTLQSFQTQLADSVRQQIASAGAGGNPAALFQTLTPRLQEARTRVTEALREAEEILTPEQWERVPEELRTVRQIQRGGQRGTTPRGPQ
;
A
#
# COMPACT_ATOMS: atom_id res chain seq x y z
N GLN A 1 12.23 8.75 26.72
CA GLN A 1 13.53 8.04 26.67
C GLN A 1 13.40 6.83 27.56
N PRO A 2 13.91 5.65 27.16
CA PRO A 2 13.93 4.47 28.02
C PRO A 2 14.73 4.71 29.31
N ALA A 3 14.43 3.94 30.36
CA ALA A 3 15.21 3.97 31.58
C ALA A 3 16.58 3.32 31.38
N TYR A 4 17.61 3.89 32.01
CA TYR A 4 18.98 3.35 31.98
C TYR A 4 19.11 2.11 32.87
N ASN A 5 19.69 1.04 32.34
CA ASN A 5 19.99 -0.19 33.07
C ASN A 5 21.50 -0.49 33.04
N PRO A 6 22.23 -0.24 34.15
CA PRO A 6 23.68 -0.43 34.20
C PRO A 6 24.12 -1.88 34.05
N ALA A 7 23.27 -2.86 34.38
CA ALA A 7 23.60 -4.27 34.20
C ALA A 7 23.67 -4.65 32.71
N ILE A 8 22.84 -4.03 31.86
CA ILE A 8 22.88 -4.27 30.41
C ILE A 8 24.14 -3.68 29.79
N GLU A 9 24.53 -2.48 30.21
CA GLU A 9 25.78 -1.87 29.73
C GLU A 9 27.00 -2.69 30.15
N ALA A 10 27.05 -3.15 31.41
CA ALA A 10 28.17 -3.93 31.91
C ALA A 10 28.30 -5.31 31.23
N VAL A 11 27.17 -5.96 30.93
CA VAL A 11 27.15 -7.34 30.39
C VAL A 11 27.22 -7.36 28.86
N PHE A 12 26.44 -6.52 28.18
CA PHE A 12 26.31 -6.53 26.73
C PHE A 12 27.00 -5.37 26.03
N GLY A 13 27.52 -4.37 26.78
CA GLY A 13 28.18 -3.20 26.19
C GLY A 13 27.22 -2.19 25.54
N HIS A 14 25.92 -2.28 25.82
CA HIS A 14 24.89 -1.40 25.24
C HIS A 14 24.10 -0.65 26.31
N ARG A 15 23.84 0.63 26.05
CA ARG A 15 22.98 1.48 26.89
C ARG A 15 21.52 1.37 26.48
N THR A 16 20.63 1.16 27.45
CA THR A 16 19.18 1.10 27.19
C THR A 16 18.56 2.48 26.91
N ASP A 17 19.16 3.55 27.42
CA ASP A 17 18.69 4.94 27.26
C ASP A 17 19.29 5.65 26.03
N ALA A 18 20.18 4.99 25.28
CA ALA A 18 20.79 5.53 24.08
C ALA A 18 19.85 5.41 22.87
N ILE A 19 19.30 6.54 22.43
CA ILE A 19 18.51 6.62 21.20
C ILE A 19 19.37 7.21 20.07
N PRO A 20 19.55 6.50 18.94
CA PRO A 20 20.38 6.95 17.83
C PRO A 20 19.78 8.16 17.11
N GLY A 21 20.65 9.05 16.63
CA GLY A 21 20.30 10.20 15.80
C GLY A 21 21.12 10.22 14.52
N GLU A 22 20.55 10.73 13.42
CA GLU A 22 21.27 10.85 12.15
C GLU A 22 20.95 12.18 11.43
N VAL A 23 21.93 12.70 10.70
CA VAL A 23 21.79 13.80 9.74
C VAL A 23 22.23 13.31 8.38
N ARG A 24 21.43 13.54 7.34
CA ARG A 24 21.68 12.99 6.01
C ARG A 24 21.20 13.88 4.88
N ILE A 25 21.94 13.86 3.77
CA ILE A 25 21.56 14.45 2.49
C ILE A 25 21.10 13.33 1.55
N SER A 26 19.91 13.46 0.97
CA SER A 26 19.35 12.47 0.04
C SER A 26 19.19 13.08 -1.37
N PRO A 27 20.16 12.88 -2.28
CA PRO A 27 20.14 13.48 -3.60
C PRO A 27 19.08 12.85 -4.50
N ARG A 28 18.49 13.65 -5.39
CA ARG A 28 17.48 13.21 -6.35
C ARG A 28 17.61 13.99 -7.64
N VAL A 29 17.53 13.28 -8.76
CA VAL A 29 17.50 13.86 -10.10
C VAL A 29 16.41 13.17 -10.91
N GLY A 30 15.73 13.92 -11.76
CA GLY A 30 14.68 13.41 -12.63
C GLY A 30 14.64 14.18 -13.95
N PHE A 31 14.14 13.53 -14.99
CA PHE A 31 13.95 14.13 -16.31
C PHE A 31 12.61 13.72 -16.90
N SER A 32 12.11 14.56 -17.80
CA SER A 32 10.96 14.28 -18.65
C SER A 32 11.24 14.85 -20.03
N TYR A 33 11.03 14.04 -21.06
CA TYR A 33 11.32 14.35 -22.45
C TYR A 33 10.11 14.01 -23.31
N ASN A 34 9.52 15.03 -23.93
CA ASN A 34 8.40 14.88 -24.85
C ASN A 34 8.93 14.52 -26.25
N LEU A 35 8.50 13.37 -26.78
CA LEU A 35 8.76 13.00 -28.17
C LEU A 35 7.97 13.93 -29.10
N ARG A 36 8.53 14.21 -30.30
CA ARG A 36 8.05 15.21 -31.26
C ARG A 36 6.51 15.28 -31.37
N PRO A 37 5.93 16.48 -31.62
CA PRO A 37 4.49 16.64 -31.75
C PRO A 37 3.93 15.73 -32.85
N ALA A 38 2.75 15.16 -32.61
CA ALA A 38 1.93 14.62 -33.69
C ALA A 38 1.50 15.76 -34.62
N ALA A 39 1.03 15.41 -35.82
CA ALA A 39 0.49 16.38 -36.79
C ALA A 39 -0.68 17.23 -36.24
N ASP A 40 -1.24 16.86 -35.08
CA ASP A 40 -2.31 17.56 -34.35
C ASP A 40 -1.79 18.43 -33.17
N GLY A 41 -0.47 18.54 -32.97
CA GLY A 41 0.15 19.42 -31.97
C GLY A 41 0.31 18.86 -30.56
N GLY A 42 -0.09 17.61 -30.28
CA GLY A 42 0.13 16.95 -28.98
C GLY A 42 1.42 16.10 -28.92
N PRO A 43 2.05 15.88 -27.75
CA PRO A 43 3.21 15.01 -27.64
C PRO A 43 2.81 13.56 -28.01
N ARG A 44 3.45 12.96 -29.03
CA ARG A 44 3.17 11.57 -29.43
C ARG A 44 3.53 10.56 -28.34
N GLY A 45 4.51 10.91 -27.51
CA GLY A 45 4.87 10.14 -26.34
C GLY A 45 5.79 10.93 -25.42
N VAL A 46 6.00 10.40 -24.23
CA VAL A 46 6.82 10.99 -23.18
C VAL A 46 7.73 9.90 -22.65
N ILE A 47 9.02 10.24 -22.52
CA ILE A 47 9.99 9.44 -21.77
C ILE A 47 10.25 10.20 -20.47
N ARG A 48 10.13 9.53 -19.34
CA ARG A 48 10.40 10.09 -18.02
C ARG A 48 11.31 9.16 -17.26
N GLY A 49 12.14 9.69 -16.40
CA GLY A 49 12.95 8.87 -15.53
C GLY A 49 13.49 9.65 -14.35
N GLY A 50 14.03 8.93 -13.39
CA GLY A 50 14.66 9.54 -12.24
C GLY A 50 15.50 8.57 -11.46
N PHE A 51 16.41 9.13 -10.70
CA PHE A 51 17.25 8.40 -9.77
C PHE A 51 17.41 9.20 -8.49
N GLY A 52 17.36 8.54 -7.35
CA GLY A 52 17.64 9.22 -6.10
C GLY A 52 17.54 8.34 -4.88
N GLU A 53 17.98 8.91 -3.75
CA GLU A 53 17.87 8.29 -2.44
C GLU A 53 16.55 8.74 -1.76
N PHE A 54 15.84 7.77 -1.22
CA PHE A 54 14.61 7.96 -0.48
C PHE A 54 14.77 7.35 0.90
N ARG A 55 14.56 8.17 1.93
CA ARG A 55 14.66 7.79 3.34
C ARG A 55 13.28 7.66 3.95
N ALA A 56 13.06 6.60 4.71
CA ALA A 56 11.92 6.43 5.58
C ALA A 56 12.22 7.01 6.98
N ARG A 57 11.19 7.24 7.78
CA ARG A 57 11.38 7.50 9.22
C ARG A 57 11.42 6.15 9.95
N PRO A 58 12.27 5.98 10.98
CA PRO A 58 12.19 4.80 11.85
C PRO A 58 10.77 4.69 12.43
N ALA A 59 10.27 3.46 12.56
CA ALA A 59 8.94 3.25 13.11
C ALA A 59 8.94 3.61 14.60
N PHE A 60 7.95 4.41 15.02
CA PHE A 60 7.86 4.85 16.42
C PHE A 60 7.73 3.67 17.41
N SER A 61 7.14 2.56 16.96
CA SER A 61 7.02 1.32 17.74
C SER A 61 8.36 0.74 18.18
N LEU A 62 9.47 1.00 17.47
CA LEU A 62 10.81 0.54 17.87
C LEU A 62 11.26 1.23 19.17
N PHE A 63 10.99 2.53 19.29
CA PHE A 63 11.32 3.29 20.49
C PHE A 63 10.38 2.96 21.65
N GLY A 64 9.12 2.63 21.35
CA GLY A 64 8.19 2.07 22.33
C GLY A 64 8.69 0.73 22.89
N ALA A 65 9.10 -0.19 22.02
CA ALA A 65 9.67 -1.46 22.45
C ALA A 65 10.93 -1.29 23.32
N ALA A 66 11.83 -0.37 22.96
CA ALA A 66 12.99 -0.03 23.80
C ALA A 66 12.60 0.59 25.16
N GLN A 67 11.50 1.36 25.21
CA GLN A 67 10.99 1.93 26.45
C GLN A 67 10.38 0.87 27.37
N ASP A 68 9.68 -0.11 26.80
CA ASP A 68 8.99 -1.16 27.55
C ASP A 68 9.94 -2.29 27.97
N ALA A 69 10.97 -2.59 27.19
CA ALA A 69 11.91 -3.70 27.40
C ALA A 69 13.31 -3.17 27.80
N THR A 70 13.46 -2.75 29.05
CA THR A 70 14.73 -2.22 29.59
C THR A 70 15.52 -3.23 30.41
N GLY A 71 14.98 -4.44 30.64
CA GLY A 71 15.58 -5.45 31.51
C GLY A 71 15.39 -5.21 33.02
N LEU A 72 14.78 -4.08 33.41
CA LEU A 72 14.48 -3.76 34.81
C LEU A 72 13.31 -4.61 35.35
N PRO A 73 13.14 -4.77 36.67
CA PRO A 73 12.09 -5.61 37.26
C PRO A 73 10.66 -5.25 36.85
N ASP A 74 10.39 -3.96 36.62
CA ASP A 74 9.08 -3.43 36.18
C ASP A 74 8.94 -3.34 34.65
N SER A 75 9.97 -3.80 33.92
CA SER A 75 9.95 -3.82 32.45
C SER A 75 9.29 -5.09 31.92
N GLN A 76 9.15 -5.16 30.61
CA GLN A 76 8.62 -6.34 29.94
C GLN A 76 9.38 -7.62 30.35
N SER A 77 8.64 -8.65 30.73
CA SER A 77 9.19 -9.97 31.02
C SER A 77 8.47 -11.06 30.25
N GLN A 78 9.22 -12.06 29.79
CA GLN A 78 8.70 -13.23 29.12
C GLN A 78 8.67 -14.42 30.09
N LEU A 79 7.51 -15.07 30.14
CA LEU A 79 7.31 -16.31 30.89
C LEU A 79 7.31 -17.47 29.90
N TYR A 80 8.08 -18.51 30.20
CA TYR A 80 8.04 -19.78 29.49
C TYR A 80 7.52 -20.83 30.45
N CYS A 81 6.43 -21.50 30.10
CA CYS A 81 5.81 -22.54 30.92
C CYS A 81 5.43 -23.72 30.03
N VAL A 82 5.71 -24.96 30.46
CA VAL A 82 5.39 -26.19 29.71
C VAL A 82 4.56 -27.15 30.56
N GLY A 83 3.61 -27.84 29.93
CA GLY A 83 2.81 -28.88 30.56
C GLY A 83 1.95 -28.34 31.71
N ALA A 84 2.01 -29.01 32.87
CA ALA A 84 1.23 -28.64 34.06
C ALA A 84 1.61 -27.26 34.63
N ALA A 85 2.77 -26.71 34.25
CA ALA A 85 3.20 -25.38 34.66
C ALA A 85 2.49 -24.25 33.89
N VAL A 86 1.75 -24.56 32.81
CA VAL A 86 0.99 -23.56 32.05
C VAL A 86 -0.23 -23.10 32.87
N PRO A 87 -0.34 -21.81 33.25
CA PRO A 87 -1.52 -21.31 33.93
C PRO A 87 -2.76 -21.45 33.05
N PHE A 88 -3.85 -21.99 33.60
CA PHE A 88 -5.10 -22.11 32.85
C PHE A 88 -5.74 -20.72 32.68
N PRO A 89 -6.08 -20.28 31.46
CA PRO A 89 -6.60 -18.94 31.24
C PRO A 89 -8.05 -18.80 31.74
N ASP A 90 -8.28 -17.88 32.66
CA ASP A 90 -9.61 -17.41 33.05
C ASP A 90 -9.87 -16.03 32.43
N TRP A 91 -10.45 -16.04 31.24
CA TRP A 91 -10.74 -14.82 30.48
C TRP A 91 -11.71 -13.88 31.19
N GLU A 92 -12.59 -14.41 32.04
CA GLU A 92 -13.54 -13.58 32.78
C GLU A 92 -12.82 -12.86 33.93
N ALA A 93 -11.98 -13.57 34.69
CA ALA A 93 -11.15 -12.98 35.72
C ALA A 93 -10.17 -11.94 35.14
N PHE A 94 -9.56 -12.20 33.98
CA PHE A 94 -8.62 -11.26 33.35
C PHE A 94 -9.30 -9.96 32.90
N ARG A 95 -10.57 -10.03 32.46
CA ARG A 95 -11.35 -8.84 32.10
C ARG A 95 -11.70 -7.97 33.30
N GLN A 96 -11.82 -8.56 34.48
CA GLN A 96 -12.19 -7.84 35.70
C GLN A 96 -11.01 -7.10 36.33
N SER A 97 -9.79 -7.64 36.24
CA SER A 97 -8.59 -6.99 36.78
C SER A 97 -7.32 -7.50 36.11
N ALA A 98 -6.39 -6.59 35.82
CA ALA A 98 -5.05 -6.94 35.33
C ALA A 98 -4.25 -7.74 36.36
N ALA A 99 -4.56 -7.63 37.66
CA ALA A 99 -3.90 -8.41 38.72
C ALA A 99 -4.23 -9.90 38.68
N ASN A 100 -5.31 -10.29 37.99
CA ASN A 100 -5.70 -11.69 37.80
C ASN A 100 -4.90 -12.38 36.68
N ILE A 101 -4.13 -11.62 35.88
CA ILE A 101 -3.30 -12.16 34.82
C ILE A 101 -2.06 -12.81 35.45
N PRO A 102 -1.81 -14.11 35.22
CA PRO A 102 -0.67 -14.81 35.80
C PRO A 102 0.66 -14.15 35.42
N SER A 103 1.47 -13.81 36.43
CA SER A 103 2.81 -13.24 36.29
C SER A 103 3.93 -14.26 36.54
N ALA A 104 3.56 -15.52 36.78
CA ALA A 104 4.44 -16.66 36.97
C ALA A 104 3.79 -17.93 36.39
N CYS A 105 4.59 -18.96 36.15
CA CYS A 105 4.08 -20.30 35.83
C CYS A 105 3.37 -20.92 37.04
N ALA A 106 2.47 -21.87 36.78
CA ALA A 106 1.75 -22.59 37.82
C ALA A 106 2.66 -23.63 38.51
N GLY A 107 2.50 -23.79 39.82
CA GLY A 107 3.28 -24.72 40.65
C GLY A 107 4.64 -24.17 41.12
N ASP A 108 5.28 -24.85 42.07
CA ASP A 108 6.65 -24.54 42.47
C ASP A 108 7.61 -24.92 41.33
N ALA A 109 8.29 -23.93 40.77
CA ALA A 109 9.22 -24.00 39.63
C ALA A 109 10.47 -24.88 39.85
N ALA A 110 10.49 -25.72 40.89
CA ALA A 110 11.70 -26.34 41.44
C ALA A 110 12.08 -27.69 40.82
N GLU A 111 11.25 -28.33 39.99
CA GLU A 111 11.53 -29.72 39.56
C GLU A 111 11.72 -29.96 38.06
N LEU A 112 11.65 -28.95 37.19
CA LEU A 112 11.83 -29.18 35.74
C LEU A 112 12.43 -27.95 35.02
N PRO A 113 13.19 -28.12 33.92
CA PRO A 113 13.63 -27.03 33.02
C PRO A 113 12.47 -26.35 32.27
N THR A 114 11.22 -26.55 32.71
CA THR A 114 9.96 -26.25 32.03
C THR A 114 9.34 -24.91 32.42
N SER A 115 9.95 -24.16 33.34
CA SER A 115 9.46 -22.85 33.74
C SER A 115 10.59 -21.82 33.93
N GLY A 116 10.36 -20.58 33.51
CA GLY A 116 11.32 -19.50 33.74
C GLY A 116 10.83 -18.13 33.32
N ARG A 117 11.44 -17.09 33.91
CA ARG A 117 11.16 -15.68 33.65
C ARG A 117 12.45 -14.97 33.25
N GLY A 118 12.44 -14.30 32.11
CA GLY A 118 13.53 -13.42 31.69
C GLY A 118 12.98 -12.03 31.34
N ASN A 119 13.60 -10.99 31.87
CA ASN A 119 13.27 -9.62 31.44
C ASN A 119 13.83 -9.43 30.03
N SER A 120 12.98 -9.00 29.10
CA SER A 120 13.40 -8.72 27.74
C SER A 120 14.08 -7.36 27.68
N VAL A 121 15.03 -7.23 26.78
CA VAL A 121 15.78 -6.00 26.58
C VAL A 121 15.75 -5.66 25.10
N THR A 122 15.49 -4.41 24.77
CA THR A 122 15.63 -3.87 23.41
C THR A 122 16.56 -2.66 23.45
N VAL A 123 17.67 -2.75 22.72
CA VAL A 123 18.67 -1.69 22.56
C VAL A 123 18.84 -1.34 21.09
N PHE A 124 19.41 -0.18 20.81
CA PHE A 124 19.80 0.20 19.45
C PHE A 124 21.30 0.04 19.27
N ASP A 125 21.71 -0.34 18.06
CA ASP A 125 23.09 -0.13 17.63
C ASP A 125 23.40 1.38 17.63
N SER A 126 24.63 1.71 18.00
CA SER A 126 25.16 3.07 18.01
C SER A 126 25.12 3.73 16.62
N ASP A 127 25.23 2.92 15.56
CA ASP A 127 25.24 3.36 14.16
C ASP A 127 23.86 3.23 13.48
N PHE A 128 22.81 2.94 14.24
CA PHE A 128 21.48 2.69 13.70
C PHE A 128 20.99 3.88 12.86
N ALA A 129 20.74 3.61 11.58
CA ALA A 129 20.21 4.55 10.61
C ALA A 129 18.78 4.19 10.21
N ALA A 130 18.01 5.19 9.75
CA ALA A 130 16.70 4.90 9.20
C ALA A 130 16.82 4.13 7.87
N ALA A 131 15.81 3.31 7.57
CA ALA A 131 15.74 2.57 6.31
C ALA A 131 15.73 3.51 5.11
N ARG A 132 16.52 3.16 4.10
CA ARG A 132 16.73 3.95 2.88
C ARG A 132 16.56 3.08 1.64
N SER A 133 16.28 3.72 0.52
CA SER A 133 16.24 3.06 -0.77
C SER A 133 16.77 3.96 -1.87
N TRP A 134 17.71 3.45 -2.65
CA TRP A 134 18.07 4.02 -3.93
C TRP A 134 17.07 3.55 -4.96
N ARG A 135 16.41 4.47 -5.64
CA ARG A 135 15.39 4.13 -6.63
C ARG A 135 15.76 4.71 -7.97
N GLY A 136 15.73 3.86 -8.99
CA GLY A 136 15.78 4.24 -10.40
C GLY A 136 14.43 3.94 -11.05
N SER A 137 13.96 4.85 -11.90
CA SER A 137 12.77 4.65 -12.71
C SER A 137 12.98 5.12 -14.14
N LEU A 138 12.37 4.41 -15.08
CA LEU A 138 12.31 4.76 -16.49
C LEU A 138 10.91 4.41 -17.01
N GLY A 139 10.17 5.42 -17.42
CA GLY A 139 8.82 5.31 -17.97
C GLY A 139 8.78 5.80 -19.41
N PHE A 140 8.03 5.09 -20.24
CA PHE A 140 7.71 5.44 -21.60
C PHE A 140 6.20 5.37 -21.78
N GLN A 141 5.60 6.42 -22.32
CA GLN A 141 4.20 6.44 -22.68
C GLN A 141 4.06 6.93 -24.11
N ARG A 142 3.21 6.29 -24.90
CA ARG A 142 2.93 6.68 -26.29
C ARG A 142 1.49 6.39 -26.66
N ARG A 143 0.87 7.33 -27.37
CA ARG A 143 -0.39 7.08 -28.08
C ARG A 143 -0.05 6.37 -29.39
N VAL A 144 -0.33 5.08 -29.46
CA VAL A 144 0.03 4.23 -30.62
C VAL A 144 -1.03 4.33 -31.71
N LEU A 145 -2.31 4.38 -31.32
CA LEU A 145 -3.46 4.63 -32.19
C LEU A 145 -4.29 5.77 -31.60
N GLN A 146 -5.17 6.38 -32.39
CA GLN A 146 -6.06 7.44 -31.89
C GLN A 146 -6.88 6.97 -30.67
N PHE A 147 -7.24 5.69 -30.58
CA PHE A 147 -8.02 5.17 -29.46
C PHE A 147 -7.20 4.42 -28.41
N LEU A 148 -5.89 4.22 -28.62
CA LEU A 148 -5.06 3.33 -27.78
C LEU A 148 -3.76 4.01 -27.38
N SER A 149 -3.54 4.07 -26.07
CA SER A 149 -2.27 4.48 -25.45
C SER A 149 -1.64 3.30 -24.74
N VAL A 150 -0.31 3.25 -24.80
CA VAL A 150 0.53 2.25 -24.15
C VAL A 150 1.47 2.98 -23.20
N SER A 151 1.64 2.45 -21.99
CA SER A 151 2.74 2.84 -21.10
C SER A 151 3.57 1.63 -20.71
N MET A 152 4.86 1.86 -20.48
CA MET A 152 5.78 0.91 -19.88
C MET A 152 6.58 1.66 -18.83
N ASP A 153 6.64 1.13 -17.62
CA ASP A 153 7.35 1.72 -16.50
C ASP A 153 8.26 0.64 -15.90
N ALA A 154 9.57 0.86 -15.94
CA ALA A 154 10.57 0.03 -15.29
C ALA A 154 11.05 0.75 -14.02
N ASN A 155 11.07 0.04 -12.89
CA ASN A 155 11.52 0.55 -11.61
C ASN A 155 12.51 -0.43 -10.98
N TYR A 156 13.55 0.10 -10.36
CA TYR A 156 14.50 -0.66 -9.56
C TYR A 156 14.70 0.05 -8.22
N ALA A 157 14.62 -0.70 -7.13
CA ALA A 157 14.84 -0.20 -5.78
C ALA A 157 15.89 -1.08 -5.10
N LEU A 158 16.97 -0.45 -4.63
CA LEU A 158 17.98 -1.04 -3.76
C LEU A 158 17.75 -0.47 -2.35
N GLY A 159 17.17 -1.27 -1.47
CA GLY A 159 17.03 -0.96 -0.05
C GLY A 159 18.37 -1.14 0.65
N VAL A 160 18.77 -0.12 1.39
CA VAL A 160 19.98 -0.09 2.22
C VAL A 160 19.63 0.40 3.61
N SER A 161 20.44 0.02 4.59
CA SER A 161 20.13 0.24 6.00
C SER A 161 18.75 -0.25 6.42
N GLN A 162 18.31 -1.38 5.87
CA GLN A 162 17.07 -2.00 6.30
C GLN A 162 17.23 -2.47 7.75
N GLN A 163 16.13 -2.36 8.49
CA GLN A 163 16.10 -2.69 9.91
C GLN A 163 16.22 -4.20 10.08
N GLY A 164 17.04 -4.61 11.04
CA GLY A 164 17.19 -5.99 11.47
C GLY A 164 17.29 -6.06 12.99
N THR A 165 17.22 -7.27 13.51
CA THR A 165 17.30 -7.57 14.94
C THR A 165 18.33 -8.65 15.17
N ARG A 166 19.22 -8.43 16.13
CA ARG A 166 20.18 -9.42 16.60
C ARG A 166 19.91 -9.74 18.06
N ASP A 167 19.88 -11.00 18.44
CA ASP A 167 19.84 -11.40 19.84
C ASP A 167 21.26 -11.49 20.40
N LEU A 168 21.60 -10.58 21.31
CA LEU A 168 22.91 -10.50 21.97
C LEU A 168 23.06 -11.51 23.10
N ASN A 169 21.95 -12.01 23.65
CA ASN A 169 21.99 -12.95 24.77
C ASN A 169 21.88 -14.41 24.30
N LEU A 170 21.72 -14.66 22.99
CA LEU A 170 21.76 -16.00 22.44
C LEU A 170 23.20 -16.52 22.38
N ASN A 171 23.45 -17.71 22.94
CA ASN A 171 24.67 -18.45 22.66
C ASN A 171 24.62 -18.98 21.23
N THR A 172 25.33 -18.32 20.31
CA THR A 172 25.34 -18.71 18.89
C THR A 172 26.22 -19.92 18.59
N GLN A 173 26.90 -20.50 19.58
CA GLN A 173 27.61 -21.76 19.43
C GLN A 173 26.63 -22.93 19.62
N PRO A 174 26.39 -23.76 18.60
CA PRO A 174 25.50 -24.91 18.73
C PRO A 174 26.03 -25.87 19.80
N THR A 175 25.16 -26.31 20.70
CA THR A 175 25.51 -27.32 21.72
C THR A 175 25.57 -28.71 21.08
N PHE A 176 24.70 -28.98 20.10
CA PHE A 176 24.74 -30.18 19.27
C PHE A 176 24.06 -29.93 17.91
N THR A 177 24.05 -30.93 17.04
CA THR A 177 23.36 -30.87 15.74
C THR A 177 22.43 -32.07 15.58
N LEU A 178 21.29 -31.90 14.91
CA LEU A 178 20.34 -32.97 14.60
C LEU A 178 20.81 -33.78 13.38
N PRO A 179 21.32 -35.02 13.54
CA PRO A 179 21.90 -35.77 12.43
C PRO A 179 20.86 -36.13 11.36
N GLN A 180 19.61 -36.36 11.78
CA GLN A 180 18.50 -36.72 10.89
C GLN A 180 17.90 -35.52 10.12
N GLU A 181 18.36 -34.29 10.39
CA GLU A 181 17.89 -33.06 9.74
C GLU A 181 19.01 -32.32 9.01
N GLY A 182 19.95 -33.06 8.42
CA GLY A 182 21.07 -32.44 7.70
C GLY A 182 22.00 -31.64 8.62
N HIS A 183 22.17 -32.09 9.88
CA HIS A 183 23.00 -31.44 10.90
C HIS A 183 22.52 -30.05 11.30
N ARG A 184 21.20 -29.84 11.41
CA ARG A 184 20.64 -28.59 11.96
C ARG A 184 21.28 -28.26 13.31
N PRO A 185 21.84 -27.06 13.52
CA PRO A 185 22.36 -26.64 14.82
C PRO A 185 21.24 -26.43 15.84
N VAL A 186 21.49 -26.85 17.09
CA VAL A 186 20.62 -26.62 18.24
C VAL A 186 21.43 -25.95 19.35
N PHE A 187 20.91 -24.86 19.90
CA PHE A 187 21.63 -23.98 20.85
C PHE A 187 21.46 -24.40 22.31
N VAL A 188 20.50 -25.26 22.62
CA VAL A 188 20.28 -25.81 23.96
C VAL A 188 20.96 -27.17 24.13
N ALA A 189 21.19 -27.59 25.38
CA ALA A 189 21.61 -28.95 25.67
C ALA A 189 20.48 -29.96 25.38
N PRO A 190 20.78 -31.19 24.89
CA PRO A 190 19.78 -32.23 24.67
C PRO A 190 18.92 -32.53 25.90
N SER A 191 19.53 -32.55 27.09
CA SER A 191 18.86 -32.80 28.38
C SER A 191 17.87 -31.72 28.81
N ALA A 192 17.94 -30.52 28.21
CA ALA A 192 16.99 -29.44 28.49
C ALA A 192 15.69 -29.56 27.69
N ILE A 193 15.68 -30.36 26.61
CA ILE A 193 14.53 -30.55 25.74
C ILE A 193 13.56 -31.53 26.38
N VAL A 194 12.27 -31.17 26.44
CA VAL A 194 11.25 -32.00 27.09
C VAL A 194 10.96 -33.23 26.23
N GLY A 195 11.49 -34.40 26.60
CA GLY A 195 11.39 -35.62 25.78
C GLY A 195 9.97 -36.03 25.38
N SER A 196 8.96 -35.78 26.21
CA SER A 196 7.56 -36.15 25.94
C SER A 196 6.82 -35.24 24.95
N THR A 197 7.32 -34.02 24.71
CA THR A 197 6.63 -33.02 23.86
C THR A 197 7.51 -32.46 22.75
N GLY A 198 8.84 -32.46 22.94
CA GLY A 198 9.80 -31.78 22.09
C GLY A 198 9.86 -30.27 22.32
N GLU A 199 9.24 -29.75 23.39
CA GLU A 199 9.32 -28.33 23.72
C GLU A 199 10.72 -27.95 24.21
N VAL A 200 11.24 -26.83 23.70
CA VAL A 200 12.60 -26.35 23.95
C VAL A 200 12.54 -25.06 24.80
N PRO A 201 13.17 -25.04 26.00
CA PRO A 201 13.19 -23.84 26.84
C PRO A 201 14.17 -22.81 26.29
N PHE A 202 13.66 -21.66 25.84
CA PHE A 202 14.50 -20.60 25.26
C PHE A 202 15.52 -20.00 26.24
N LEU A 203 15.27 -20.06 27.55
CA LEU A 203 16.20 -19.57 28.57
C LEU A 203 17.47 -20.43 28.65
N ALA A 204 17.40 -21.69 28.23
CA ALA A 204 18.55 -22.61 28.26
C ALA A 204 19.62 -22.27 27.21
N SER A 205 19.31 -21.46 26.20
CA SER A 205 20.26 -20.99 25.18
C SER A 205 20.86 -19.62 25.49
N ARG A 206 20.61 -19.06 26.68
CA ARG A 206 21.07 -17.71 27.05
C ARG A 206 22.48 -17.73 27.63
N LEU A 207 23.31 -16.77 27.20
CA LEU A 207 24.63 -16.52 27.81
C LEU A 207 24.49 -16.04 29.26
N HIS A 208 23.48 -15.20 29.52
CA HIS A 208 23.17 -14.65 30.84
C HIS A 208 21.70 -14.96 31.18
N PRO A 209 21.43 -16.04 31.94
CA PRO A 209 20.07 -16.48 32.27
C PRO A 209 19.24 -15.49 33.10
N GLY A 210 19.87 -14.49 33.73
CA GLY A 210 19.17 -13.40 34.43
C GLY A 210 18.39 -12.48 33.49
N PHE A 211 18.66 -12.55 32.19
CA PHE A 211 17.93 -11.81 31.14
C PHE A 211 17.29 -12.79 30.16
N GLY A 212 16.16 -12.38 29.59
CA GLY A 212 15.52 -13.10 28.48
C GLY A 212 16.24 -12.82 27.16
N GLN A 213 15.46 -12.57 26.10
CA GLN A 213 15.99 -12.12 24.83
C GLN A 213 16.50 -10.67 24.92
N VAL A 214 17.69 -10.42 24.39
CA VAL A 214 18.30 -9.08 24.35
C VAL A 214 18.47 -8.67 22.90
N TYR A 215 17.46 -7.98 22.38
CA TYR A 215 17.41 -7.59 20.98
C TYR A 215 18.15 -6.27 20.73
N GLN A 216 19.17 -6.33 19.90
CA GLN A 216 19.81 -5.17 19.29
C GLN A 216 19.12 -4.84 17.97
N MET A 217 18.49 -3.67 17.90
CA MET A 217 17.98 -3.09 16.67
C MET A 217 19.15 -2.53 15.87
N HIS A 218 19.42 -3.09 14.70
CA HIS A 218 20.49 -2.63 13.81
C HIS A 218 19.92 -2.25 12.43
N SER A 219 20.74 -1.60 11.62
CA SER A 219 20.38 -1.16 10.27
C SER A 219 21.31 -1.76 9.20
N GLY A 220 21.64 -3.04 9.36
CA GLY A 220 22.63 -3.73 8.51
C GLY A 220 22.05 -4.42 7.28
N LEU A 221 20.72 -4.59 7.20
CA LEU A 221 20.11 -5.42 6.17
C LEU A 221 19.93 -4.67 4.84
N SER A 222 19.81 -5.44 3.77
CA SER A 222 19.62 -4.95 2.40
C SER A 222 18.45 -5.63 1.70
N SER A 223 17.90 -4.95 0.69
CA SER A 223 16.86 -5.49 -0.18
C SER A 223 17.03 -5.01 -1.61
N ARG A 224 16.54 -5.78 -2.58
CA ARG A 224 16.52 -5.40 -4.00
C ARG A 224 15.20 -5.80 -4.63
N THR A 225 14.60 -4.86 -5.34
CA THR A 225 13.31 -5.05 -6.01
C THR A 225 13.35 -4.46 -7.40
N GLY A 226 13.14 -5.29 -8.42
CA GLY A 226 12.91 -4.87 -9.80
C GLY A 226 11.43 -5.03 -10.16
N GLN A 227 10.86 -4.04 -10.83
CA GLN A 227 9.48 -4.06 -11.32
C GLN A 227 9.42 -3.57 -12.76
N LEU A 228 8.68 -4.31 -13.59
CA LEU A 228 8.34 -3.90 -14.95
C LEU A 228 6.82 -3.91 -15.09
N SER A 229 6.24 -2.74 -15.33
CA SER A 229 4.80 -2.56 -15.52
C SER A 229 4.52 -2.16 -16.96
N MET A 230 3.57 -2.82 -17.60
CA MET A 230 3.04 -2.45 -18.91
C MET A 230 1.57 -2.11 -18.72
N SER A 231 1.10 -1.00 -19.28
CA SER A 231 -0.30 -0.64 -19.26
C SER A 231 -0.81 -0.26 -20.65
N LEU A 232 -2.08 -0.56 -20.86
CA LEU A 232 -2.84 -0.34 -22.07
C LEU A 232 -4.09 0.41 -21.65
N ASN A 233 -4.37 1.54 -22.27
CA ASN A 233 -5.60 2.28 -22.02
C ASN A 233 -6.19 2.78 -23.33
N GLY A 234 -7.50 2.66 -23.46
CA GLY A 234 -8.16 3.06 -24.69
C GLY A 234 -9.66 3.22 -24.56
N PHE A 235 -10.22 3.90 -25.55
CA PHE A 235 -11.66 4.12 -25.70
C PHE A 235 -12.04 3.80 -27.13
N LEU A 236 -12.92 2.82 -27.33
CA LEU A 236 -13.45 2.41 -28.64
C LEU A 236 -14.82 3.07 -28.86
N PRO A 237 -14.89 4.18 -29.64
CA PRO A 237 -16.13 4.92 -29.81
C PRO A 237 -17.28 4.10 -30.43
N PRO A 238 -17.05 3.23 -31.46
CA PRO A 238 -18.13 2.42 -32.03
C PRO A 238 -18.83 1.51 -31.02
N LEU A 239 -18.07 1.00 -30.04
CA LEU A 239 -18.58 0.09 -29.01
C LEU A 239 -18.99 0.80 -27.72
N ARG A 240 -18.78 2.13 -27.63
CA ARG A 240 -18.94 2.96 -26.42
C ARG A 240 -18.28 2.29 -25.21
N MET A 241 -17.08 1.75 -25.44
CA MET A 241 -16.36 0.92 -24.51
C MET A 241 -15.01 1.54 -24.18
N PHE A 242 -14.72 1.67 -22.89
CA PHE A 242 -13.39 1.98 -22.42
C PHE A 242 -12.73 0.71 -21.89
N MET A 243 -11.42 0.68 -21.97
CA MET A 243 -10.61 -0.40 -21.44
C MET A 243 -9.31 0.15 -20.88
N GLN A 244 -8.92 -0.41 -19.75
CA GLN A 244 -7.61 -0.23 -19.16
C GLN A 244 -7.12 -1.61 -18.70
N GLY A 245 -5.90 -1.97 -19.05
CA GLY A 245 -5.26 -3.19 -18.61
C GLY A 245 -3.84 -2.89 -18.19
N SER A 246 -3.35 -3.54 -17.15
CA SER A 246 -1.95 -3.48 -16.77
C SER A 246 -1.44 -4.82 -16.30
N TYR A 247 -0.20 -5.11 -16.66
CA TYR A 247 0.57 -6.25 -16.21
C TYR A 247 1.82 -5.73 -15.50
N THR A 248 2.11 -6.25 -14.32
CA THR A 248 3.34 -5.96 -13.57
C THR A 248 4.07 -7.25 -13.25
N TYR A 249 5.33 -7.31 -13.67
CA TYR A 249 6.29 -8.33 -13.26
C TYR A 249 7.16 -7.76 -12.14
N THR A 250 7.29 -8.47 -11.03
CA THR A 250 8.13 -8.07 -9.89
C THR A 250 9.10 -9.18 -9.53
N ARG A 251 10.36 -8.83 -9.27
CA ARG A 251 11.32 -9.71 -8.61
C ARG A 251 11.88 -8.99 -7.40
N SER A 252 11.70 -9.56 -6.22
CA SER A 252 12.07 -8.94 -4.95
C SER A 252 12.79 -9.95 -4.06
N SER A 253 13.97 -9.58 -3.58
CA SER A 253 14.73 -10.37 -2.62
C SER A 253 15.25 -9.47 -1.50
N ASP A 254 15.46 -10.04 -0.33
CA ASP A 254 15.95 -9.35 0.85
C ASP A 254 16.66 -10.31 1.81
N GLU A 255 17.37 -9.73 2.76
CA GLU A 255 18.13 -10.43 3.80
C GLU A 255 17.31 -10.74 5.07
N GLY A 256 16.04 -10.33 5.12
CA GLY A 256 15.26 -10.48 6.35
C GLY A 256 13.87 -9.91 6.31
N SER A 257 13.13 -9.97 5.18
CA SER A 257 11.70 -9.63 5.23
C SER A 257 10.99 -10.49 6.25
N SER A 258 10.67 -9.80 7.31
CA SER A 258 9.66 -10.10 8.29
C SER A 258 8.64 -8.98 8.08
N SER A 259 7.38 -9.35 7.87
CA SER A 259 6.37 -8.36 7.50
C SER A 259 6.29 -7.29 8.59
N GLY A 260 6.52 -6.02 8.22
CA GLY A 260 6.68 -4.92 9.15
C GLY A 260 5.58 -4.88 10.21
N GLY A 261 6.00 -5.10 11.45
CA GLY A 261 5.17 -5.08 12.64
C GLY A 261 5.78 -5.96 13.72
N PHE A 262 6.20 -5.35 14.84
CA PHE A 262 6.36 -6.00 16.14
C PHE A 262 4.98 -6.48 16.64
N GLY A 263 4.32 -7.34 15.86
CA GLY A 263 2.91 -7.68 15.98
C GLY A 263 2.56 -8.82 15.04
N GLY A 264 3.23 -9.96 15.20
CA GLY A 264 2.88 -11.18 14.50
C GLY A 264 1.51 -11.70 14.96
N ARG A 265 0.64 -12.07 14.00
CA ARG A 265 -0.64 -12.84 14.04
C ARG A 265 -1.72 -12.53 15.11
N TRP A 266 -1.35 -12.06 16.28
CA TRP A 266 -2.19 -11.48 17.32
C TRP A 266 -1.66 -10.08 17.59
N GLY A 267 -2.37 -9.04 17.16
CA GLY A 267 -1.92 -7.64 17.24
C GLY A 267 -1.70 -7.17 18.68
N GLY A 268 -0.54 -7.46 19.25
CA GLY A 268 -0.05 -6.92 20.51
C GLY A 268 1.44 -6.61 20.35
N GLY A 269 1.80 -5.35 20.59
CA GLY A 269 3.18 -4.85 20.62
C GLY A 269 3.99 -5.38 21.80
N PHE A 270 3.87 -6.66 22.12
CA PHE A 270 4.66 -7.32 23.16
C PHE A 270 5.87 -7.96 22.48
N GLY A 271 7.04 -7.34 22.66
CA GLY A 271 8.34 -7.87 22.22
C GLY A 271 8.54 -9.31 22.72
N GLY A 272 9.00 -10.20 21.84
CA GLY A 272 9.26 -11.60 22.19
C GLY A 272 9.06 -12.59 21.05
N SER A 273 8.37 -12.21 19.96
CA SER A 273 8.24 -13.08 18.76
C SER A 273 7.97 -12.29 17.47
N GLY A 274 8.01 -10.95 17.54
CA GLY A 274 7.64 -10.07 16.43
C GLY A 274 8.69 -10.06 15.33
N SER A 275 8.50 -10.90 14.32
CA SER A 275 9.10 -10.74 12.99
C SER A 275 10.62 -11.00 12.93
N LEU A 276 11.06 -12.17 13.40
CA LEU A 276 12.33 -12.74 12.97
C LEU A 276 12.11 -13.44 11.63
N SER A 277 13.02 -13.21 10.68
CA SER A 277 13.06 -13.98 9.43
C SER A 277 13.14 -15.47 9.77
N SER A 278 12.50 -16.33 8.97
CA SER A 278 12.65 -17.77 9.18
C SER A 278 14.11 -18.19 8.99
N THR A 279 14.58 -19.09 9.85
CA THR A 279 15.98 -19.54 9.88
C THR A 279 16.05 -21.06 9.90
N VAL A 280 17.25 -21.60 9.63
CA VAL A 280 17.58 -23.02 9.86
C VAL A 280 18.67 -23.18 10.93
N GLY A 281 19.19 -22.08 11.46
CA GLY A 281 20.28 -22.08 12.41
C GLY A 281 20.36 -20.74 13.11
N ASN A 282 21.52 -20.10 13.10
CA ASN A 282 21.73 -18.85 13.83
C ASN A 282 20.81 -17.72 13.31
N PRO A 283 19.84 -17.22 14.11
CA PRO A 283 18.93 -16.15 13.67
C PRO A 283 19.64 -14.80 13.48
N ASN A 284 20.87 -14.66 13.98
CA ASN A 284 21.68 -13.45 13.85
C ASN A 284 22.40 -13.35 12.50
N GLU A 285 22.35 -14.38 11.67
CA GLU A 285 22.99 -14.41 10.35
C GLU A 285 21.96 -14.11 9.25
N PRO A 286 22.13 -13.00 8.50
CA PRO A 286 21.21 -12.65 7.43
C PRO A 286 21.35 -13.60 6.23
N GLU A 287 20.22 -13.94 5.62
CA GLU A 287 20.15 -14.80 4.42
C GLU A 287 19.39 -14.11 3.29
N TRP A 288 20.02 -14.00 2.12
CA TRP A 288 19.33 -13.54 0.92
C TRP A 288 18.31 -14.56 0.43
N SER A 289 17.06 -14.13 0.34
CA SER A 289 15.98 -14.96 -0.18
C SER A 289 14.95 -14.11 -0.92
N THR A 290 14.03 -14.76 -1.63
CA THR A 290 12.81 -14.13 -2.14
C THR A 290 12.08 -13.43 -1.00
N SER A 291 11.55 -12.23 -1.27
CA SER A 291 10.81 -11.43 -0.29
C SER A 291 9.40 -11.97 -0.04
N ASP A 292 8.90 -11.88 1.19
CA ASP A 292 7.50 -12.18 1.58
C ASP A 292 6.50 -11.33 0.76
N PHE A 293 6.96 -10.14 0.35
CA PHE A 293 6.20 -9.15 -0.38
C PHE A 293 6.29 -9.31 -1.91
N GLU A 294 7.05 -10.28 -2.42
CA GLU A 294 7.12 -10.50 -3.86
C GLU A 294 5.73 -10.87 -4.42
N ARG A 295 5.28 -10.11 -5.42
CA ARG A 295 4.10 -10.42 -6.23
C ARG A 295 4.57 -10.58 -7.66
N ARG A 296 5.07 -11.78 -7.98
CA ARG A 296 5.84 -12.01 -9.22
C ARG A 296 5.09 -11.60 -10.48
N HIS A 297 3.81 -11.90 -10.53
CA HIS A 297 2.92 -11.52 -11.62
C HIS A 297 1.68 -10.85 -11.04
N SER A 298 1.29 -9.71 -11.60
CA SER A 298 0.07 -9.01 -11.23
C SER A 298 -0.61 -8.43 -12.48
N PHE A 299 -1.83 -8.89 -12.75
CA PHE A 299 -2.70 -8.37 -13.78
C PHE A 299 -3.84 -7.59 -13.13
N SER A 300 -4.16 -6.43 -13.70
CA SER A 300 -5.37 -5.69 -13.36
C SER A 300 -5.99 -5.12 -14.61
N GLY A 301 -7.29 -5.25 -14.75
CA GLY A 301 -8.04 -4.77 -15.89
C GLY A 301 -9.32 -4.09 -15.44
N THR A 302 -9.71 -3.05 -16.17
CA THR A 302 -11.02 -2.43 -16.07
C THR A 302 -11.59 -2.31 -17.48
N VAL A 303 -12.78 -2.84 -17.67
CA VAL A 303 -13.53 -2.71 -18.91
C VAL A 303 -14.87 -2.13 -18.54
N GLY A 304 -15.32 -1.12 -19.24
CA GLY A 304 -16.71 -0.72 -19.10
C GLY A 304 -17.29 -0.18 -20.37
N ARG A 305 -18.60 -0.31 -20.43
CA ARG A 305 -19.39 -0.13 -21.63
C ARG A 305 -20.65 0.60 -21.28
N GLN A 306 -20.92 1.65 -22.04
CA GLN A 306 -22.21 2.32 -22.01
C GLN A 306 -23.18 1.52 -22.88
N ILE A 307 -23.92 0.60 -22.26
CA ILE A 307 -24.89 -0.26 -22.95
C ILE A 307 -26.02 0.59 -23.55
N ARG A 308 -26.48 1.58 -22.79
CA ARG A 308 -27.47 2.59 -23.21
C ARG A 308 -27.05 3.96 -22.69
N PRO A 309 -27.54 5.08 -23.24
CA PRO A 309 -27.22 6.43 -22.73
C PRO A 309 -27.44 6.62 -21.23
N TRP A 310 -28.30 5.80 -20.63
CA TRP A 310 -28.68 5.79 -19.23
C TRP A 310 -28.20 4.54 -18.47
N ILE A 311 -27.47 3.60 -19.09
CA ILE A 311 -26.85 2.47 -18.39
C ILE A 311 -25.37 2.39 -18.76
N ASP A 312 -24.51 2.47 -17.76
CA ASP A 312 -23.10 2.12 -17.87
C ASP A 312 -22.76 0.96 -16.94
N VAL A 313 -21.97 0.02 -17.45
CA VAL A 313 -21.49 -1.14 -16.69
C VAL A 313 -19.98 -1.18 -16.76
N THR A 314 -19.33 -1.41 -15.64
CA THR A 314 -17.89 -1.52 -15.48
C THR A 314 -17.55 -2.81 -14.76
N LEU A 315 -16.56 -3.52 -15.25
CA LEU A 315 -15.97 -4.73 -14.67
C LEU A 315 -14.52 -4.43 -14.32
N ILE A 316 -14.10 -4.84 -13.12
CA ILE A 316 -12.73 -4.68 -12.62
C ILE A 316 -12.21 -6.05 -12.25
N GLY A 317 -11.27 -6.57 -13.04
CA GLY A 317 -10.63 -7.86 -12.80
C GLY A 317 -9.22 -7.70 -12.26
N ARG A 318 -8.81 -8.58 -11.34
CA ARG A 318 -7.42 -8.71 -10.91
C ARG A 318 -7.02 -10.18 -10.82
N ALA A 319 -5.80 -10.48 -11.22
CA ALA A 319 -5.17 -11.77 -11.05
C ALA A 319 -3.73 -11.56 -10.57
N THR A 320 -3.39 -12.09 -9.41
CA THR A 320 -2.05 -11.92 -8.81
C THR A 320 -1.47 -13.27 -8.44
N ALA A 321 -0.19 -13.47 -8.71
CA ALA A 321 0.54 -14.62 -8.23
C ALA A 321 0.45 -14.69 -6.70
N GLY A 322 0.40 -15.91 -6.17
CA GLY A 322 0.39 -16.14 -4.74
C GLY A 322 1.66 -15.64 -4.07
N ASN A 323 1.57 -15.45 -2.76
CA ASN A 323 2.71 -15.01 -1.97
C ASN A 323 3.71 -16.16 -1.80
N PRO A 324 5.02 -15.88 -1.80
CA PRO A 324 6.02 -16.83 -1.33
C PRO A 324 5.78 -17.20 0.14
N PHE A 325 6.13 -18.42 0.53
CA PHE A 325 6.12 -18.89 1.92
C PHE A 325 7.18 -19.99 2.13
N SER A 326 7.61 -20.16 3.38
CA SER A 326 8.59 -21.19 3.77
C SER A 326 7.88 -22.34 4.47
N PRO A 327 8.24 -23.61 4.21
CA PRO A 327 7.88 -24.73 5.08
C PRO A 327 8.51 -24.54 6.47
N LEU A 328 7.69 -24.55 7.52
CA LEU A 328 8.10 -24.34 8.92
C LEU A 328 7.83 -25.56 9.80
N VAL A 329 8.51 -25.59 10.94
CA VAL A 329 8.17 -26.45 12.07
C VAL A 329 7.25 -25.69 13.03
N GLY A 330 6.25 -26.37 13.59
CA GLY A 330 5.24 -25.80 14.49
C GLY A 330 5.75 -25.56 15.91
N GLY A 331 6.92 -24.95 16.06
CA GLY A 331 7.61 -24.75 17.34
C GLY A 331 8.96 -24.07 17.17
N ASP A 332 9.68 -23.95 18.27
CA ASP A 332 11.11 -23.61 18.32
C ASP A 332 11.85 -24.92 18.62
N ILE A 333 12.59 -25.44 17.65
CA ILE A 333 13.34 -26.70 17.75
C ILE A 333 14.86 -26.47 17.84
N ASN A 334 15.35 -25.31 17.40
CA ASN A 334 16.76 -24.95 17.54
C ASN A 334 17.08 -24.30 18.90
N GLY A 335 16.06 -23.89 19.66
CA GLY A 335 16.14 -23.30 20.98
C GLY A 335 16.57 -21.83 21.00
N ASP A 336 16.47 -21.11 19.88
CA ASP A 336 16.85 -19.70 19.78
C ASP A 336 15.81 -18.73 20.39
N GLY A 337 14.66 -19.25 20.83
CA GLY A 337 13.55 -18.51 21.42
C GLY A 337 12.55 -17.97 20.42
N ALA A 338 12.62 -18.36 19.15
CA ALA A 338 11.72 -17.93 18.10
C ALA A 338 11.04 -19.12 17.41
N ARG A 339 9.72 -19.00 17.19
CA ARG A 339 8.93 -20.01 16.47
C ARG A 339 8.97 -19.74 14.96
N ASN A 340 10.16 -19.78 14.38
CA ASN A 340 10.44 -19.42 12.98
C ASN A 340 11.35 -20.44 12.26
N ASP A 341 11.55 -21.61 12.85
CA ASP A 341 12.36 -22.68 12.29
C ASP A 341 11.78 -23.23 10.98
N ARG A 342 12.58 -23.23 9.92
CA ARG A 342 12.22 -23.87 8.64
C ARG A 342 12.31 -25.38 8.77
N ALA A 343 11.38 -26.12 8.20
CA ALA A 343 11.32 -27.58 8.27
C ALA A 343 12.42 -28.27 7.46
N PHE A 344 12.90 -29.41 7.93
CA PHE A 344 13.63 -30.37 7.09
C PHE A 344 12.60 -31.16 6.26
N VAL A 345 12.78 -31.20 4.95
CA VAL A 345 11.84 -31.88 4.05
C VAL A 345 12.28 -33.33 3.89
N PHE A 346 11.74 -34.21 4.74
CA PHE A 346 12.08 -35.64 4.75
C PHE A 346 11.74 -36.33 3.42
N ASP A 347 12.65 -37.17 2.92
CA ASP A 347 12.39 -38.03 1.77
C ASP A 347 11.64 -39.30 2.22
N PRO A 348 10.38 -39.53 1.78
CA PRO A 348 9.63 -40.71 2.17
C PRO A 348 10.28 -42.03 1.73
N ALA A 349 11.20 -42.03 0.75
CA ALA A 349 11.90 -43.22 0.31
C ALA A 349 13.07 -43.63 1.22
N THR A 350 13.66 -42.68 1.97
CA THR A 350 14.85 -42.93 2.80
C THR A 350 14.59 -42.77 4.30
N THR A 351 13.43 -42.22 4.68
CA THR A 351 13.08 -41.97 6.08
C THR A 351 12.76 -43.28 6.80
N ALA A 352 13.39 -43.51 7.95
CA ALA A 352 13.22 -44.74 8.73
C ALA A 352 11.89 -44.81 9.49
N ASP A 353 11.29 -43.67 9.84
CA ASP A 353 9.98 -43.61 10.48
C ASP A 353 8.85 -43.81 9.45
N PRO A 354 8.10 -44.93 9.52
CA PRO A 354 7.06 -45.24 8.55
C PRO A 354 5.87 -44.26 8.64
N ALA A 355 5.57 -43.70 9.81
CA ALA A 355 4.47 -42.74 9.96
C ALA A 355 4.82 -41.39 9.33
N LEU A 356 6.07 -40.94 9.53
CA LEU A 356 6.60 -39.74 8.88
C LEU A 356 6.65 -39.91 7.37
N ALA A 357 7.17 -41.04 6.87
CA ALA A 357 7.22 -41.34 5.44
C ALA A 357 5.82 -41.37 4.80
N ALA A 358 4.85 -42.04 5.42
CA ALA A 358 3.46 -42.07 4.95
C ALA A 358 2.82 -40.67 4.97
N GLY A 359 3.06 -39.88 6.02
CA GLY A 359 2.57 -38.51 6.15
C GLY A 359 3.09 -37.60 5.04
N ILE A 360 4.40 -37.63 4.77
CA ILE A 360 4.99 -36.83 3.68
C ILE A 360 4.50 -37.29 2.31
N ALA A 361 4.43 -38.60 2.07
CA ALA A 361 3.88 -39.13 0.81
C ALA A 361 2.45 -38.63 0.55
N LYS A 362 1.60 -38.64 1.58
CA LYS A 362 0.24 -38.12 1.51
C LYS A 362 0.18 -36.60 1.28
N VAL A 363 1.05 -35.83 1.92
CA VAL A 363 1.18 -34.38 1.63
C VAL A 363 1.55 -34.20 0.16
N LEU A 364 2.59 -34.88 -0.32
CA LEU A 364 3.02 -34.79 -1.71
C LEU A 364 1.87 -35.14 -2.66
N GLU A 365 1.05 -36.14 -2.37
CA GLU A 365 -0.12 -36.53 -3.18
C GLU A 365 -1.25 -35.50 -3.19
N THR A 366 -1.46 -34.75 -2.11
CA THR A 366 -2.65 -33.91 -1.90
C THR A 366 -2.42 -32.41 -2.13
N VAL A 367 -1.18 -31.94 -2.06
CA VAL A 367 -0.85 -30.53 -2.28
C VAL A 367 -0.95 -30.12 -3.75
N PRO A 368 -1.19 -28.82 -4.04
CA PRO A 368 -1.14 -28.30 -5.41
C PRO A 368 0.22 -28.56 -6.08
N ASP A 369 0.22 -28.76 -7.40
CA ASP A 369 1.42 -29.15 -8.17
C ASP A 369 2.63 -28.25 -7.91
N ARG A 370 2.44 -26.92 -7.87
CA ARG A 370 3.54 -25.98 -7.58
C ARG A 370 4.13 -26.15 -6.18
N VAL A 371 3.31 -26.53 -5.19
CA VAL A 371 3.79 -26.82 -3.83
C VAL A 371 4.49 -28.17 -3.80
N ARG A 372 3.97 -29.17 -4.55
CA ARG A 372 4.62 -30.47 -4.73
C ARG A 372 6.02 -30.31 -5.34
N GLU A 373 6.13 -29.55 -6.44
CA GLU A 373 7.41 -29.24 -7.10
C GLU A 373 8.40 -28.60 -6.12
N CYS A 374 7.94 -27.65 -5.29
CA CYS A 374 8.74 -27.02 -4.25
C CYS A 374 9.27 -28.04 -3.22
N LEU A 375 8.40 -28.91 -2.69
CA LEU A 375 8.78 -29.93 -1.70
C LEU A 375 9.73 -30.97 -2.30
N VAL A 376 9.40 -31.50 -3.49
CA VAL A 376 10.23 -32.49 -4.19
C VAL A 376 11.63 -31.96 -4.47
N SER A 377 11.77 -30.68 -4.84
CA SER A 377 13.07 -30.07 -5.09
C SER A 377 13.96 -29.92 -3.84
N GLN A 378 13.40 -30.10 -2.64
CA GLN A 378 14.08 -29.90 -1.36
C GLN A 378 14.12 -31.19 -0.51
N LEU A 379 13.73 -32.35 -1.05
CA LEU A 379 13.78 -33.62 -0.31
C LEU A 379 15.19 -33.91 0.20
N GLY A 380 15.28 -34.30 1.48
CA GLY A 380 16.53 -34.54 2.19
C GLY A 380 17.30 -33.27 2.57
N GLN A 381 16.67 -32.09 2.51
CA GLN A 381 17.31 -30.81 2.81
C GLN A 381 16.46 -29.94 3.75
N LEU A 382 17.14 -29.02 4.42
CA LEU A 382 16.50 -27.93 5.14
C LEU A 382 15.81 -27.00 4.15
N ALA A 383 14.54 -26.68 4.39
CA ALA A 383 13.77 -25.84 3.47
C ALA A 383 14.38 -24.45 3.36
N ALA A 384 14.53 -23.96 2.13
CA ALA A 384 14.95 -22.61 1.83
C ALA A 384 13.84 -21.60 2.14
N ARG A 385 14.23 -20.36 2.42
CA ARG A 385 13.29 -19.29 2.79
C ARG A 385 12.52 -18.91 1.55
N ASN A 386 11.20 -18.75 1.71
CA ASN A 386 10.27 -18.34 0.67
C ASN A 386 10.42 -19.12 -0.66
N SER A 387 10.72 -20.41 -0.55
CA SER A 387 10.91 -21.31 -1.70
C SER A 387 9.59 -21.72 -2.35
N CYS A 388 8.54 -21.92 -1.54
CA CYS A 388 7.22 -22.31 -2.04
C CYS A 388 6.36 -21.08 -2.37
N THR A 389 5.42 -21.22 -3.31
CA THR A 389 4.52 -20.14 -3.72
C THR A 389 3.07 -20.56 -3.57
N ALA A 390 2.26 -19.73 -2.92
CA ALA A 390 0.84 -19.96 -2.76
C ALA A 390 0.10 -19.97 -4.12
N PRO A 391 -1.15 -20.50 -4.16
CA PRO A 391 -1.99 -20.42 -5.34
C PRO A 391 -2.25 -18.97 -5.81
N TRP A 392 -2.62 -18.82 -7.08
CA TRP A 392 -3.01 -17.52 -7.63
C TRP A 392 -4.27 -16.98 -6.95
N ARG A 393 -4.34 -15.65 -6.83
CA ARG A 393 -5.49 -14.93 -6.30
C ARG A 393 -6.20 -14.17 -7.41
N TYR A 394 -7.51 -14.36 -7.50
CA TYR A 394 -8.37 -13.73 -8.49
C TYR A 394 -9.47 -12.93 -7.81
N SER A 395 -9.81 -11.77 -8.36
CA SER A 395 -10.96 -10.98 -7.92
C SER A 395 -11.67 -10.36 -9.12
N LEU A 396 -12.99 -10.32 -9.09
CA LEU A 396 -13.81 -9.59 -10.06
C LEU A 396 -14.80 -8.73 -9.29
N ASP A 397 -14.80 -7.43 -9.57
CA ASP A 397 -15.81 -6.50 -9.09
C ASP A 397 -16.61 -5.98 -10.28
N MET A 398 -17.87 -5.64 -10.05
CA MET A 398 -18.76 -5.06 -11.07
C MET A 398 -19.43 -3.81 -10.51
N ARG A 399 -19.55 -2.78 -11.33
CA ARG A 399 -20.36 -1.58 -11.06
C ARG A 399 -21.31 -1.34 -12.22
N ALA A 400 -22.59 -1.16 -11.93
CA ALA A 400 -23.58 -0.69 -12.89
C ALA A 400 -24.14 0.65 -12.42
N ASN A 401 -24.14 1.66 -13.28
CA ASN A 401 -24.83 2.91 -13.01
C ASN A 401 -26.00 3.08 -13.98
N VAL A 402 -27.17 3.38 -13.41
CA VAL A 402 -28.42 3.59 -14.12
C VAL A 402 -28.86 5.03 -13.88
N ARG A 403 -29.09 5.79 -14.95
CA ARG A 403 -29.56 7.18 -14.91
C ARG A 403 -30.93 7.30 -15.57
N PRO A 404 -32.00 6.86 -14.88
CA PRO A 404 -33.33 6.85 -15.48
C PRO A 404 -33.76 8.27 -15.84
N GLU A 405 -34.57 8.38 -16.88
CA GLU A 405 -35.18 9.63 -17.28
C GLU A 405 -36.55 9.73 -16.59
N LEU A 406 -36.62 10.55 -15.54
CA LEU A 406 -37.80 10.66 -14.69
C LEU A 406 -38.51 12.01 -14.94
N PRO A 407 -39.87 12.04 -14.94
CA PRO A 407 -40.62 13.29 -15.07
C PRO A 407 -40.21 14.32 -14.01
N GLY A 408 -40.09 15.59 -14.40
CA GLY A 408 -39.75 16.71 -13.50
C GLY A 408 -38.29 16.82 -13.06
N ILE A 409 -37.53 15.71 -13.05
CA ILE A 409 -36.12 15.70 -12.60
C ILE A 409 -35.12 15.20 -13.66
N GLY A 410 -35.58 14.74 -14.83
CA GLY A 410 -34.73 14.27 -15.93
C GLY A 410 -33.78 13.14 -15.50
N ARG A 411 -32.53 13.17 -15.98
CA ARG A 411 -31.47 12.18 -15.62
C ARG A 411 -30.63 12.58 -14.40
N ARG A 412 -31.20 13.36 -13.48
CA ARG A 412 -30.50 13.84 -12.27
C ARG A 412 -30.31 12.76 -11.21
N LEU A 413 -31.13 11.72 -11.24
CA LEU A 413 -30.97 10.53 -10.40
C LEU A 413 -29.96 9.58 -11.05
N THR A 414 -28.93 9.20 -10.30
CA THR A 414 -28.03 8.09 -10.62
C THR A 414 -28.19 7.00 -9.56
N VAL A 415 -28.62 5.83 -9.97
CA VAL A 415 -28.64 4.62 -9.15
C VAL A 415 -27.42 3.77 -9.51
N SER A 416 -26.52 3.59 -8.56
CA SER A 416 -25.32 2.77 -8.68
C SER A 416 -25.54 1.45 -7.95
N VAL A 417 -25.20 0.35 -8.60
CA VAL A 417 -25.13 -0.99 -8.01
C VAL A 417 -23.68 -1.45 -8.09
N ASP A 418 -23.08 -1.65 -6.94
CA ASP A 418 -21.72 -2.14 -6.76
C ASP A 418 -21.76 -3.57 -6.25
N ALA A 419 -21.20 -4.49 -7.03
CA ALA A 419 -21.02 -5.89 -6.69
C ALA A 419 -19.53 -6.13 -6.44
N SER A 420 -19.15 -6.34 -5.18
CA SER A 420 -17.78 -6.69 -4.81
C SER A 420 -17.61 -8.19 -4.74
N ASN A 421 -16.47 -8.68 -5.23
CA ASN A 421 -16.14 -10.11 -5.26
C ASN A 421 -17.20 -10.99 -5.96
N THR A 422 -17.63 -10.54 -7.14
CA THR A 422 -18.63 -11.20 -7.99
C THR A 422 -18.26 -12.65 -8.32
N LEU A 423 -16.97 -13.00 -8.37
CA LEU A 423 -16.51 -14.39 -8.58
C LEU A 423 -17.07 -15.36 -7.54
N THR A 424 -17.12 -14.97 -6.26
CA THR A 424 -17.69 -15.82 -5.21
C THR A 424 -19.20 -16.00 -5.37
N GLY A 425 -19.90 -14.96 -5.84
CA GLY A 425 -21.32 -15.05 -6.17
C GLY A 425 -21.57 -16.01 -7.32
N VAL A 426 -20.76 -15.94 -8.39
CA VAL A 426 -20.82 -16.83 -9.55
C VAL A 426 -20.50 -18.28 -9.17
N ASP A 427 -19.48 -18.50 -8.35
CA ASP A 427 -19.11 -19.84 -7.87
C ASP A 427 -20.26 -20.50 -7.11
N ARG A 428 -20.92 -19.76 -6.21
CA ARG A 428 -22.10 -20.25 -5.51
C ARG A 428 -23.29 -20.47 -6.44
N LEU A 429 -23.48 -19.61 -7.44
CA LEU A 429 -24.57 -19.75 -8.41
C LEU A 429 -24.40 -21.00 -9.27
N LEU A 430 -23.17 -21.30 -9.70
CA LEU A 430 -22.87 -22.42 -10.60
C LEU A 430 -22.70 -23.76 -9.87
N HIS A 431 -22.11 -23.75 -8.67
CA HIS A 431 -21.75 -24.98 -7.95
C HIS A 431 -22.55 -25.21 -6.65
N GLY A 432 -23.46 -24.29 -6.30
CA GLY A 432 -24.23 -24.34 -5.06
C GLY A 432 -23.36 -24.12 -3.81
N SER A 433 -23.97 -24.20 -2.62
CA SER A 433 -23.25 -24.01 -1.36
C SER A 433 -22.36 -25.19 -0.95
N ALA A 434 -22.66 -26.39 -1.45
CA ALA A 434 -21.93 -27.62 -1.11
C ALA A 434 -20.76 -27.93 -2.07
N GLY A 435 -20.74 -27.33 -3.27
CA GLY A 435 -19.78 -27.63 -4.34
C GLY A 435 -18.82 -26.48 -4.68
N LEU A 436 -18.69 -25.46 -3.82
CA LEU A 436 -17.88 -24.28 -4.08
C LEU A 436 -16.45 -24.63 -4.50
N ARG A 437 -15.96 -23.94 -5.53
CA ARG A 437 -14.60 -24.09 -6.08
C ARG A 437 -13.62 -23.05 -5.55
N GLY A 438 -14.08 -22.13 -4.70
CA GLY A 438 -13.23 -21.13 -4.05
C GLY A 438 -13.01 -19.86 -4.85
N TRP A 439 -13.80 -19.59 -5.89
CA TRP A 439 -13.51 -18.43 -6.74
C TRP A 439 -13.70 -17.12 -5.96
N GLY A 440 -12.74 -16.21 -6.10
CA GLY A 440 -12.75 -14.94 -5.36
C GLY A 440 -12.33 -15.06 -3.89
N GLN A 441 -11.97 -16.25 -3.41
CA GLN A 441 -11.43 -16.42 -2.06
C GLN A 441 -9.92 -16.17 -2.03
N SER A 442 -9.44 -15.70 -0.88
CA SER A 442 -8.01 -15.56 -0.62
C SER A 442 -7.50 -16.81 0.08
N ALA A 443 -6.89 -17.69 -0.70
CA ALA A 443 -6.14 -18.84 -0.20
C ALA A 443 -4.91 -18.37 0.60
N ARG A 444 -4.88 -18.64 1.91
CA ARG A 444 -3.66 -18.58 2.73
C ARG A 444 -3.24 -20.02 3.05
N PRO A 445 -2.18 -20.54 2.43
CA PRO A 445 -1.71 -21.88 2.74
C PRO A 445 -1.22 -21.96 4.18
N ASP A 446 -1.45 -23.09 4.83
CA ASP A 446 -0.74 -23.43 6.07
C ASP A 446 0.73 -23.66 5.73
N ASN A 447 1.62 -22.93 6.39
CA ASN A 447 3.06 -23.00 6.16
C ASN A 447 3.79 -23.92 7.15
N VAL A 448 3.09 -24.49 8.15
CA VAL A 448 3.67 -25.46 9.08
C VAL A 448 3.60 -26.85 8.45
N LEU A 449 4.76 -27.46 8.17
CA LEU A 449 4.86 -28.81 7.60
C LEU A 449 4.93 -29.88 8.70
N LEU A 450 5.65 -29.61 9.79
CA LEU A 450 5.94 -30.59 10.84
C LEU A 450 5.56 -30.04 12.21
N TYR A 451 5.00 -30.89 13.07
CA TYR A 451 4.80 -30.60 14.49
C TYR A 451 5.68 -31.52 15.34
N PRO A 452 6.54 -30.99 16.23
CA PRO A 452 7.29 -31.81 17.16
C PRO A 452 6.31 -32.48 18.16
N ARG A 453 6.51 -33.77 18.41
CA ARG A 453 5.72 -34.59 19.35
C ARG A 453 6.55 -35.21 20.45
N GLY A 454 7.86 -35.10 20.38
CA GLY A 454 8.79 -35.64 21.36
C GLY A 454 10.22 -35.47 20.90
N PHE A 455 11.15 -35.73 21.81
CA PHE A 455 12.59 -35.67 21.56
C PHE A 455 13.28 -36.86 22.20
N ASP A 456 14.19 -37.49 21.47
CA ASP A 456 15.05 -38.57 21.95
C ASP A 456 16.46 -38.03 22.18
N GLU A 457 16.88 -38.01 23.44
CA GLU A 457 18.17 -37.46 23.86
C GLU A 457 19.36 -38.28 23.37
N GLN A 458 19.20 -39.62 23.29
CA GLN A 458 20.31 -40.51 22.93
C GLN A 458 20.62 -40.44 21.43
N THR A 459 19.58 -40.39 20.61
CA THR A 459 19.71 -40.30 19.14
C THR A 459 19.70 -38.86 18.65
N GLN A 460 19.49 -37.88 19.53
CA GLN A 460 19.42 -36.46 19.21
C GLN A 460 18.45 -36.16 18.07
N SER A 461 17.22 -36.69 18.20
CA SER A 461 16.21 -36.65 17.14
C SER A 461 14.82 -36.30 17.66
N PHE A 462 14.15 -35.39 16.97
CA PHE A 462 12.73 -35.12 17.22
C PHE A 462 11.83 -36.18 16.57
N ARG A 463 10.70 -36.45 17.21
CA ARG A 463 9.58 -37.20 16.62
C ARG A 463 8.58 -36.22 16.05
N TYR A 464 8.27 -36.35 14.77
CA TYR A 464 7.40 -35.40 14.07
C TYR A 464 6.04 -35.99 13.71
N GLU A 465 5.01 -35.17 13.82
CA GLU A 465 3.74 -35.38 13.13
C GLU A 465 3.69 -34.48 11.89
N VAL A 466 3.37 -35.08 10.74
CA VAL A 466 3.23 -34.34 9.49
C VAL A 466 1.88 -33.63 9.45
N ASN A 467 1.90 -32.33 9.16
CA ASN A 467 0.68 -31.59 8.86
C ASN A 467 0.16 -31.95 7.47
N GLU A 468 -0.79 -32.87 7.39
CA GLU A 468 -1.45 -33.24 6.13
C GLU A 468 -2.19 -32.08 5.44
N ARG A 469 -2.36 -30.94 6.10
CA ARG A 469 -3.00 -29.73 5.54
C ARG A 469 -1.99 -28.71 5.02
N PHE A 470 -0.69 -28.99 5.11
CA PHE A 470 0.36 -28.12 4.62
C PHE A 470 0.11 -27.67 3.18
N GLY A 471 0.29 -26.39 2.87
CA GLY A 471 0.15 -25.87 1.50
C GLY A 471 -1.28 -25.87 0.93
N VAL A 472 -2.24 -26.55 1.59
CA VAL A 472 -3.63 -26.62 1.14
C VAL A 472 -4.38 -25.41 1.71
N SER A 473 -5.01 -24.66 0.81
CA SER A 473 -5.96 -23.62 1.19
C SER A 473 -7.37 -24.17 1.01
N ARG A 474 -7.92 -24.89 2.01
CA ARG A 474 -9.31 -25.36 1.91
C ARG A 474 -10.26 -24.17 2.05
N ASP A 475 -11.05 -23.94 1.00
CA ASP A 475 -12.18 -23.01 1.00
C ASP A 475 -13.28 -23.53 1.94
N GLY A 476 -13.15 -23.20 3.22
CA GLY A 476 -14.12 -23.59 4.23
C GLY A 476 -13.65 -23.40 5.67
N ALA A 477 -12.35 -23.57 5.92
CA ALA A 477 -11.76 -23.58 7.26
C ALA A 477 -11.14 -22.24 7.70
N SER A 478 -10.99 -21.27 6.79
CA SER A 478 -10.64 -19.90 7.17
C SER A 478 -11.89 -19.18 7.70
N ALA A 479 -11.83 -18.74 8.96
CA ALA A 479 -12.87 -17.91 9.59
C ALA A 479 -13.12 -16.59 8.83
N LEU A 480 -12.15 -16.15 8.02
CA LEU A 480 -12.19 -14.96 7.18
C LEU A 480 -12.51 -15.35 5.74
N ARG A 481 -13.79 -15.24 5.36
CA ARG A 481 -14.23 -15.36 3.96
C ARG A 481 -14.31 -13.98 3.33
N ASN A 482 -14.04 -13.89 2.02
CA ASN A 482 -14.38 -12.69 1.26
C ASN A 482 -15.79 -12.87 0.69
N PRO A 483 -16.83 -12.32 1.33
CA PRO A 483 -18.20 -12.49 0.84
C PRO A 483 -18.40 -11.72 -0.46
N PHE A 484 -19.33 -12.22 -1.26
CA PHE A 484 -19.99 -11.39 -2.28
C PHE A 484 -20.84 -10.33 -1.55
N GLN A 485 -20.69 -9.06 -1.92
CA GLN A 485 -21.49 -7.97 -1.35
C GLN A 485 -22.12 -7.15 -2.46
N LEU A 486 -23.37 -6.74 -2.24
CA LEU A 486 -24.10 -5.81 -3.09
C LEU A 486 -24.33 -4.52 -2.32
N GLN A 487 -23.86 -3.41 -2.88
CA GLN A 487 -24.14 -2.08 -2.39
C GLN A 487 -24.96 -1.34 -3.44
N ILE A 488 -26.10 -0.79 -3.01
CA ILE A 488 -26.96 0.04 -3.85
C ILE A 488 -26.86 1.47 -3.33
N GLN A 489 -26.56 2.41 -4.21
CA GLN A 489 -26.47 3.82 -3.89
C GLN A 489 -27.32 4.64 -4.86
N ALA A 490 -28.17 5.53 -4.33
CA ALA A 490 -28.84 6.55 -5.13
C ALA A 490 -28.18 7.91 -4.88
N ARG A 491 -27.88 8.65 -5.95
CA ARG A 491 -27.39 10.04 -5.89
C ARG A 491 -28.28 10.91 -6.76
N MET A 492 -28.78 12.00 -6.20
CA MET A 492 -29.58 12.98 -6.92
C MET A 492 -28.83 14.31 -6.98
N ALA A 493 -28.63 14.84 -8.19
CA ALA A 493 -28.05 16.16 -8.35
C ALA A 493 -29.13 17.25 -8.19
N VAL A 494 -28.90 18.21 -7.28
CA VAL A 494 -29.80 19.34 -6.99
C VAL A 494 -29.08 20.64 -7.38
N GLY A 495 -29.76 21.53 -8.11
CA GLY A 495 -29.17 22.75 -8.70
C GLY A 495 -28.78 22.60 -10.17
N ARG A 496 -27.99 23.54 -10.73
CA ARG A 496 -27.45 23.39 -12.09
C ARG A 496 -26.55 22.16 -12.13
N VAL A 497 -27.03 21.11 -12.79
CA VAL A 497 -26.15 20.07 -13.31
C VAL A 497 -25.35 20.72 -14.42
N GLN A 498 -24.12 21.15 -14.11
CA GLN A 498 -23.14 21.34 -15.17
C GLN A 498 -23.14 20.01 -15.91
N GLN A 499 -23.59 20.00 -17.16
CA GLN A 499 -23.62 18.81 -17.99
C GLN A 499 -22.16 18.45 -18.21
N GLN A 500 -21.60 17.74 -17.23
CA GLN A 500 -20.29 17.15 -17.29
C GLN A 500 -20.45 16.15 -18.41
N GLY A 501 -19.97 16.54 -19.60
CA GLY A 501 -20.11 15.75 -20.81
C GLY A 501 -19.80 14.31 -20.47
N GLY A 502 -20.67 13.39 -20.90
CA GLY A 502 -20.53 11.95 -20.72
C GLY A 502 -19.18 11.50 -21.26
N GLY A 503 -18.18 11.61 -20.41
CA GLY A 503 -16.79 11.73 -20.75
C GLY A 503 -16.06 11.26 -19.52
N MET A 504 -15.42 10.13 -19.70
CA MET A 504 -14.91 9.30 -18.65
C MET A 504 -13.66 9.92 -18.01
N GLY A 505 -13.87 10.90 -17.12
CA GLY A 505 -12.81 11.61 -16.40
C GLY A 505 -13.07 11.74 -14.89
N GLY A 506 -14.24 11.34 -14.40
CA GLY A 506 -14.60 11.34 -12.98
C GLY A 506 -14.11 10.10 -12.23
N MET A 507 -12.81 9.78 -12.31
CA MET A 507 -12.24 8.72 -11.48
C MET A 507 -10.80 9.06 -11.09
N GLY A 508 -10.70 10.06 -10.22
CA GLY A 508 -9.49 10.45 -9.52
C GLY A 508 -9.88 11.15 -8.22
N GLY A 509 -10.41 10.40 -7.25
CA GLY A 509 -10.69 10.94 -5.92
C GLY A 509 -11.98 10.44 -5.31
N ARG A 510 -11.87 9.38 -4.50
CA ARG A 510 -12.56 9.14 -3.21
C ARG A 510 -12.40 7.66 -2.86
N GLY A 511 -11.26 7.35 -2.26
CA GLY A 511 -11.03 6.13 -1.48
C GLY A 511 -10.94 6.52 0.00
N GLY A 512 -11.74 5.83 0.81
CA GLY A 512 -11.81 5.76 2.27
C GLY A 512 -10.90 6.61 3.15
N GLY A 513 -11.53 7.41 4.01
CA GLY A 513 -10.91 7.93 5.22
C GLY A 513 -10.83 6.87 6.32
N ARG A 514 -9.60 6.57 6.75
CA ARG A 514 -9.23 6.18 8.11
C ARG A 514 -7.97 6.97 8.46
N GLY A 515 -8.00 7.61 9.64
CA GLY A 515 -7.12 8.70 10.02
C GLY A 515 -5.64 8.34 10.25
N GLY A 516 -4.79 9.36 10.13
CA GLY A 516 -3.37 9.34 10.47
C GLY A 516 -2.73 10.68 10.08
N MET A 517 -2.39 11.48 11.09
CA MET A 517 -1.87 12.85 11.02
C MET A 517 -0.53 13.01 10.27
N GLY A 518 -0.36 14.17 9.62
CA GLY A 518 0.94 14.87 9.57
C GLY A 518 1.57 15.18 8.20
N GLY A 519 1.34 16.41 7.71
CA GLY A 519 2.42 17.29 7.22
C GLY A 519 2.69 17.41 5.71
N GLY A 520 2.23 18.52 5.12
CA GLY A 520 3.11 19.44 4.38
C GLY A 520 3.30 19.28 2.86
N GLY A 521 2.40 19.92 2.08
CA GLY A 521 2.73 20.85 1.00
C GLY A 521 3.64 20.41 -0.17
N GLY A 522 3.02 20.15 -1.32
CA GLY A 522 3.71 20.01 -2.61
C GLY A 522 2.73 19.86 -3.77
N GLY A 523 1.91 20.88 -4.02
CA GLY A 523 0.95 20.92 -5.13
C GLY A 523 1.66 21.10 -6.47
N THR A 524 1.76 20.02 -7.24
CA THR A 524 2.25 19.97 -8.61
C THR A 524 1.27 20.66 -9.56
N TRP A 525 1.67 21.81 -10.12
CA TRP A 525 1.07 22.36 -11.32
C TRP A 525 1.51 21.53 -12.54
N GLY A 526 0.80 20.43 -12.79
CA GLY A 526 0.97 19.59 -13.98
C GLY A 526 -0.08 19.92 -15.03
N GLY A 527 0.18 20.95 -15.84
CA GLY A 527 -0.64 21.28 -17.01
C GLY A 527 -0.46 20.23 -18.10
N GLY A 528 -1.52 19.46 -18.37
CA GLY A 528 -1.60 18.62 -19.56
C GLY A 528 -1.66 19.48 -20.82
N ALA A 529 -0.83 19.12 -21.82
CA ALA A 529 -0.80 19.74 -23.13
C ALA A 529 -2.08 19.43 -23.92
N GLY A 530 -3.13 20.21 -23.67
CA GLY A 530 -4.15 20.48 -24.68
C GLY A 530 -3.62 21.58 -25.60
N GLY A 531 -3.68 21.38 -26.92
CA GLY A 531 -3.36 22.43 -27.88
C GLY A 531 -4.03 23.74 -27.48
N MET A 532 -3.28 24.84 -27.49
CA MET A 532 -3.81 26.17 -27.23
C MET A 532 -4.87 26.46 -28.28
N ASN A 533 -6.14 26.27 -27.92
CA ASN A 533 -7.25 26.76 -28.71
C ASN A 533 -7.32 28.27 -28.44
N PRO A 534 -6.96 29.16 -29.40
CA PRO A 534 -6.82 30.58 -29.14
C PRO A 534 -8.13 31.20 -28.63
N SER A 535 -9.28 30.68 -29.06
CA SER A 535 -10.58 31.05 -28.48
C SER A 535 -10.73 30.58 -27.04
N ALA A 536 -10.31 29.37 -26.67
CA ALA A 536 -10.36 28.95 -25.27
C ALA A 536 -9.37 29.72 -24.37
N MET A 537 -8.31 30.30 -24.94
CA MET A 537 -7.39 31.20 -24.23
C MET A 537 -8.02 32.58 -24.02
N ILE A 538 -8.68 33.12 -25.05
CA ILE A 538 -9.40 34.41 -24.98
C ILE A 538 -10.65 34.32 -24.10
N ASP A 539 -11.45 33.26 -24.23
CA ASP A 539 -12.62 32.96 -23.38
C ASP A 539 -12.24 32.79 -21.91
N ARG A 540 -11.00 32.36 -21.63
CA ARG A 540 -10.43 32.29 -20.26
C ARG A 540 -9.82 33.60 -19.79
N MET A 541 -9.41 34.48 -20.70
CA MET A 541 -8.78 35.77 -20.39
C MET A 541 -9.79 36.91 -20.27
N ILE A 542 -10.92 36.84 -20.97
CA ILE A 542 -11.98 37.85 -20.98
C ILE A 542 -13.30 37.11 -20.73
N VAL A 543 -13.69 37.01 -19.45
CA VAL A 543 -14.97 36.43 -19.04
C VAL A 543 -16.06 37.48 -19.22
N ASN A 544 -17.26 37.07 -19.63
CA ASN A 544 -18.45 37.93 -19.62
C ASN A 544 -19.13 37.84 -18.23
N PRO A 545 -18.92 38.82 -17.31
CA PRO A 545 -19.49 38.77 -15.96
C PRO A 545 -21.01 38.95 -15.95
N VAL A 546 -21.58 39.66 -16.94
CA VAL A 546 -23.02 39.90 -17.08
C VAL A 546 -23.77 38.59 -17.33
N GLN A 547 -23.15 37.64 -18.05
CA GLN A 547 -23.68 36.28 -18.20
C GLN A 547 -23.74 35.52 -16.86
N GLY A 548 -22.76 35.76 -15.97
CA GLY A 548 -22.77 35.23 -14.60
C GLY A 548 -23.91 35.80 -13.78
N ILE A 549 -24.15 37.11 -13.87
CA ILE A 549 -25.28 37.80 -13.22
C ILE A 549 -26.62 37.24 -13.73
N LEU A 550 -26.79 37.11 -15.04
CA LEU A 550 -27.99 36.51 -15.67
C LEU A 550 -28.23 35.06 -15.22
N SER A 551 -27.18 34.30 -14.92
CA SER A 551 -27.29 32.92 -14.45
C SER A 551 -27.84 32.79 -13.02
N MET A 552 -27.89 33.91 -12.28
CA MET A 552 -28.43 34.03 -10.93
C MET A 552 -29.80 34.73 -10.93
N SER A 553 -30.51 34.78 -12.06
CA SER A 553 -31.80 35.46 -12.20
C SER A 553 -32.79 35.13 -11.08
N ASP A 554 -32.86 33.85 -10.72
CA ASP A 554 -33.80 33.34 -9.72
C ASP A 554 -33.34 33.69 -8.29
N THR A 555 -32.02 33.72 -8.07
CA THR A 555 -31.41 34.07 -6.77
C THR A 555 -31.46 35.57 -6.50
N LEU A 556 -31.30 36.38 -7.54
CA LEU A 556 -31.37 37.84 -7.50
C LEU A 556 -32.80 38.38 -7.67
N GLN A 557 -33.77 37.50 -7.95
CA GLN A 557 -35.17 37.84 -8.23
C GLN A 557 -35.31 38.93 -9.31
N LEU A 558 -34.58 38.77 -10.42
CA LEU A 558 -34.57 39.76 -11.51
C LEU A 558 -35.95 39.84 -12.17
N THR A 559 -36.41 41.06 -12.43
CA THR A 559 -37.64 41.28 -13.21
C THR A 559 -37.43 40.93 -14.69
N PRO A 560 -38.49 40.59 -15.44
CA PRO A 560 -38.39 40.31 -16.87
C PRO A 560 -37.71 41.45 -17.67
N GLU A 561 -37.99 42.69 -17.31
CA GLU A 561 -37.39 43.89 -17.92
C GLU A 561 -35.88 44.00 -17.62
N GLN A 562 -35.46 43.73 -16.37
CA GLN A 562 -34.04 43.68 -16.02
C GLN A 562 -33.30 42.55 -16.74
N VAL A 563 -33.93 41.38 -16.90
CA VAL A 563 -33.35 40.26 -17.64
C VAL A 563 -33.15 40.62 -19.11
N GLU A 564 -34.11 41.31 -19.74
CA GLU A 564 -34.01 41.75 -21.13
C GLU A 564 -32.89 42.79 -21.32
N ARG A 565 -32.81 43.79 -20.43
CA ARG A 565 -31.75 44.81 -20.47
C ARG A 565 -30.36 44.21 -20.22
N LEU A 566 -30.22 43.31 -19.24
CA LEU A 566 -28.96 42.61 -18.97
C LEU A 566 -28.56 41.67 -20.11
N ARG A 567 -29.52 41.06 -20.81
CA ARG A 567 -29.25 40.28 -22.03
C ARG A 567 -28.68 41.15 -23.14
N ALA A 568 -29.23 42.34 -23.37
CA ALA A 568 -28.70 43.27 -24.37
C ALA A 568 -27.24 43.66 -24.07
N VAL A 569 -26.91 43.94 -22.80
CA VAL A 569 -25.53 44.23 -22.37
C VAL A 569 -24.62 43.00 -22.56
N SER A 570 -25.10 41.82 -22.17
CA SER A 570 -24.38 40.55 -22.34
C SER A 570 -24.10 40.22 -23.80
N ASP A 571 -25.08 40.38 -24.69
CA ASP A 571 -24.98 40.08 -26.11
C ASP A 571 -24.04 41.06 -26.82
N THR A 572 -24.07 42.33 -26.42
CA THR A 572 -23.13 43.36 -26.90
C THR A 572 -21.69 42.99 -26.56
N LEU A 573 -21.43 42.60 -25.30
CA LEU A 573 -20.10 42.18 -24.87
C LEU A 573 -19.66 40.87 -25.54
N GLN A 574 -20.57 39.91 -25.72
CA GLN A 574 -20.30 38.65 -26.42
C GLN A 574 -19.95 38.87 -27.91
N SER A 575 -20.62 39.82 -28.57
CA SER A 575 -20.34 40.19 -29.96
C SER A 575 -18.93 40.76 -30.11
N PHE A 576 -18.53 41.64 -29.19
CA PHE A 576 -17.19 42.21 -29.13
C PHE A 576 -16.12 41.12 -28.87
N GLN A 577 -16.37 40.21 -27.92
CA GLN A 577 -15.45 39.09 -27.67
C GLN A 577 -15.27 38.19 -28.89
N THR A 578 -16.35 37.95 -29.65
CA THR A 578 -16.29 37.14 -30.88
C THR A 578 -15.45 37.85 -31.96
N GLN A 579 -15.66 39.15 -32.18
CA GLN A 579 -14.86 39.94 -33.12
C GLN A 579 -13.38 40.00 -32.73
N LEU A 580 -13.10 40.14 -31.43
CA LEU A 580 -11.75 40.11 -30.91
C LEU A 580 -11.10 38.74 -31.16
N ALA A 581 -11.79 37.64 -30.85
CA ALA A 581 -11.30 36.29 -31.09
C ALA A 581 -10.99 36.04 -32.57
N ASP A 582 -11.85 36.49 -33.49
CA ASP A 582 -11.62 36.36 -34.92
C ASP A 582 -10.41 37.17 -35.40
N SER A 583 -10.24 38.39 -34.88
CA SER A 583 -9.07 39.20 -35.19
C SER A 583 -7.77 38.58 -34.67
N VAL A 584 -7.78 37.95 -33.49
CA VAL A 584 -6.61 37.25 -32.96
C VAL A 584 -6.31 35.99 -33.77
N ARG A 585 -7.33 35.24 -34.20
CA ARG A 585 -7.16 34.07 -35.09
C ARG A 585 -6.51 34.47 -36.41
N GLN A 586 -6.94 35.57 -37.03
CA GLN A 586 -6.35 36.08 -38.27
C GLN A 586 -4.88 36.48 -38.08
N GLN A 587 -4.54 37.14 -36.97
CA GLN A 587 -3.15 37.51 -36.67
C GLN A 587 -2.25 36.29 -36.41
N ILE A 588 -2.75 35.29 -35.69
CA ILE A 588 -2.02 34.02 -35.48
C ILE A 588 -1.83 33.27 -36.80
N ALA A 589 -2.85 33.25 -37.68
CA ALA A 589 -2.75 32.64 -39.00
C ALA A 589 -1.72 33.35 -39.89
N SER A 590 -1.64 34.69 -39.81
CA SER A 590 -0.66 35.48 -40.56
C SER A 590 0.79 35.34 -40.08
N ALA A 591 1.00 34.94 -38.81
CA ALA A 591 2.34 34.85 -38.21
C ALA A 591 3.09 33.54 -38.52
N GLY A 592 2.43 32.52 -39.07
CA GLY A 592 3.03 31.24 -39.44
C GLY A 592 3.53 30.38 -38.26
N ALA A 593 3.77 29.08 -38.51
CA ALA A 593 4.23 28.11 -37.51
C ALA A 593 5.72 28.33 -37.15
N GLY A 594 5.99 29.40 -36.41
CA GLY A 594 7.32 29.84 -35.98
C GLY A 594 7.36 31.26 -35.39
N GLY A 595 6.23 31.97 -35.35
CA GLY A 595 6.16 33.33 -34.82
C GLY A 595 6.58 33.46 -33.35
N ASN A 596 7.38 34.48 -33.06
CA ASN A 596 7.83 34.80 -31.70
C ASN A 596 6.63 35.15 -30.79
N PRO A 597 6.33 34.36 -29.73
CA PRO A 597 5.21 34.60 -28.83
C PRO A 597 5.22 35.98 -28.17
N ALA A 598 6.42 36.54 -27.96
CA ALA A 598 6.58 37.88 -27.38
C ALA A 598 6.12 39.00 -28.33
N ALA A 599 6.35 38.84 -29.64
CA ALA A 599 5.90 39.80 -30.65
C ALA A 599 4.37 39.76 -30.81
N LEU A 600 3.76 38.57 -30.75
CA LEU A 600 2.31 38.39 -30.74
C LEU A 600 1.67 39.05 -29.49
N PHE A 601 2.28 38.91 -28.32
CA PHE A 601 1.78 39.56 -27.11
C PHE A 601 1.88 41.10 -27.17
N GLN A 602 2.94 41.64 -27.80
CA GLN A 602 3.08 43.08 -27.99
C GLN A 602 2.00 43.65 -28.93
N THR A 603 1.63 42.93 -30.00
CA THR A 603 0.55 43.36 -30.90
C THR A 603 -0.84 43.19 -30.28
N LEU A 604 -1.04 42.23 -29.38
CA LEU A 604 -2.31 42.00 -28.69
C LEU A 604 -2.57 42.92 -27.49
N THR A 605 -1.53 43.54 -26.92
CA THR A 605 -1.62 44.40 -25.73
C THR A 605 -2.67 45.52 -25.84
N PRO A 606 -2.73 46.34 -26.91
CA PRO A 606 -3.74 47.41 -27.01
C PRO A 606 -5.18 46.87 -27.07
N ARG A 607 -5.39 45.74 -27.75
CA ARG A 607 -6.73 45.11 -27.86
C ARG A 607 -7.19 44.46 -26.56
N LEU A 608 -6.25 43.93 -25.77
CA LEU A 608 -6.56 43.42 -24.43
C LEU A 608 -6.88 44.55 -23.44
N GLN A 609 -6.31 45.74 -23.61
CA GLN A 609 -6.69 46.93 -22.84
C GLN A 609 -8.10 47.39 -23.21
N GLU A 610 -8.42 47.48 -24.51
CA GLU A 610 -9.77 47.81 -24.99
C GLU A 610 -10.81 46.83 -24.45
N ALA A 611 -10.52 45.53 -24.47
CA ALA A 611 -11.42 44.53 -23.91
C ALA A 611 -11.71 44.70 -22.41
N ARG A 612 -10.72 45.14 -21.63
CA ARG A 612 -10.91 45.42 -20.19
C ARG A 612 -11.81 46.63 -19.99
N THR A 613 -11.63 47.68 -20.79
CA THR A 613 -12.52 48.85 -20.77
C THR A 613 -13.95 48.44 -21.06
N ARG A 614 -14.18 47.63 -22.10
CA ARG A 614 -15.52 47.12 -22.45
C ARG A 614 -16.16 46.25 -21.37
N VAL A 615 -15.39 45.40 -20.69
CA VAL A 615 -15.91 44.60 -19.55
C VAL A 615 -16.29 45.52 -18.38
N THR A 616 -15.50 46.56 -18.13
CA THR A 616 -15.77 47.54 -17.05
C THR A 616 -17.02 48.37 -17.36
N GLU A 617 -17.17 48.81 -18.62
CA GLU A 617 -18.39 49.49 -19.10
C GLU A 617 -19.62 48.59 -18.94
N ALA A 618 -19.55 47.34 -19.40
CA ALA A 618 -20.64 46.37 -19.27
C ALA A 618 -21.02 46.07 -17.81
N LEU A 619 -20.04 46.07 -16.90
CA LEU A 619 -20.30 45.91 -15.46
C LEU A 619 -21.01 47.12 -14.86
N ARG A 620 -20.62 48.33 -15.26
CA ARG A 620 -21.28 49.57 -14.85
C ARG A 620 -22.72 49.64 -15.37
N GLU A 621 -22.94 49.26 -16.62
CA GLU A 621 -24.29 49.15 -17.19
C GLU A 621 -25.13 48.09 -16.47
N ALA A 622 -24.52 46.96 -16.08
CA ALA A 622 -25.20 45.94 -15.28
C ALA A 622 -25.55 46.43 -13.86
N GLU A 623 -24.66 47.21 -13.23
CA GLU A 623 -24.90 47.85 -11.93
C GLU A 623 -26.05 48.86 -12.00
N GLU A 624 -26.17 49.64 -13.08
CA GLU A 624 -27.27 50.59 -13.30
C GLU A 624 -28.63 49.91 -13.57
N ILE A 625 -28.64 48.66 -14.04
CA ILE A 625 -29.87 47.88 -14.28
C ILE A 625 -30.37 47.20 -12.99
N LEU A 626 -29.47 46.88 -12.07
CA LEU A 626 -29.78 46.21 -10.81
C LEU A 626 -30.13 47.21 -9.70
N THR A 627 -30.95 46.81 -8.74
CA THR A 627 -31.10 47.62 -7.51
C THR A 627 -29.85 47.49 -6.64
N PRO A 628 -29.58 48.46 -5.74
CA PRO A 628 -28.45 48.38 -4.81
C PRO A 628 -28.42 47.07 -4.01
N GLU A 629 -29.58 46.58 -3.57
CA GLU A 629 -29.70 45.33 -2.81
C GLU A 629 -29.43 44.08 -3.67
N GLN A 630 -29.78 44.13 -4.96
CA GLN A 630 -29.46 43.05 -5.90
C GLN A 630 -27.97 43.04 -6.22
N TRP A 631 -27.34 44.21 -6.37
CA TRP A 631 -25.90 44.33 -6.64
C TRP A 631 -25.04 43.83 -5.48
N GLU A 632 -25.42 44.11 -4.24
CA GLU A 632 -24.72 43.59 -3.05
C GLU A 632 -24.71 42.05 -2.98
N ARG A 633 -25.77 41.40 -3.49
CA ARG A 633 -25.90 39.94 -3.55
C ARG A 633 -25.10 39.30 -4.67
N VAL A 634 -24.56 40.07 -5.62
CA VAL A 634 -23.66 39.54 -6.66
C VAL A 634 -22.33 39.14 -6.01
N PRO A 635 -21.80 37.92 -6.24
CA PRO A 635 -20.48 37.53 -5.73
C PRO A 635 -19.38 38.51 -6.16
N GLU A 636 -18.43 38.80 -5.28
CA GLU A 636 -17.32 39.74 -5.52
C GLU A 636 -16.51 39.36 -6.78
N GLU A 637 -16.42 38.07 -7.08
CA GLU A 637 -15.76 37.51 -8.27
C GLU A 637 -16.40 37.93 -9.59
N LEU A 638 -17.69 38.30 -9.58
CA LEU A 638 -18.43 38.79 -10.73
C LEU A 638 -18.54 40.33 -10.75
N ARG A 639 -18.28 41.01 -9.64
CA ARG A 639 -18.24 42.49 -9.53
C ARG A 639 -16.90 43.10 -9.90
N THR A 640 -15.83 42.30 -9.99
CA THR A 640 -14.47 42.78 -10.21
C THR A 640 -13.87 42.26 -11.51
N VAL A 641 -13.18 43.13 -12.26
CA VAL A 641 -12.40 42.72 -13.43
C VAL A 641 -11.11 42.07 -12.93
N ARG A 642 -10.98 40.75 -13.06
CA ARG A 642 -9.78 40.00 -12.63
C ARG A 642 -8.51 40.57 -13.29
N GLN A 643 -7.62 41.14 -12.49
CA GLN A 643 -6.27 41.51 -12.93
C GLN A 643 -5.42 40.25 -13.11
N ILE A 644 -4.82 40.09 -14.29
CA ILE A 644 -3.70 39.16 -14.48
C ILE A 644 -2.50 39.77 -13.73
N GLN A 645 -2.28 39.35 -12.48
CA GLN A 645 -1.04 39.64 -11.78
C GLN A 645 0.12 39.00 -12.55
N ARG A 646 1.06 39.84 -13.03
CA ARG A 646 2.39 39.38 -13.44
C ARG A 646 3.04 38.71 -12.24
N GLY A 647 3.34 37.42 -12.36
CA GLY A 647 4.13 36.71 -11.35
C GLY A 647 5.52 37.34 -11.22
N GLY A 648 5.88 37.73 -9.99
CA GLY A 648 7.25 38.12 -9.64
C GLY A 648 7.36 39.33 -8.70
N GLN A 649 7.07 39.11 -7.41
CA GLN A 649 7.75 39.67 -6.23
C GLN A 649 6.78 39.64 -5.04
N ARG A 650 6.98 38.70 -4.12
CA ARG A 650 6.51 38.87 -2.74
C ARG A 650 7.36 39.94 -2.09
N GLY A 651 6.91 41.19 -2.19
CA GLY A 651 7.37 42.30 -1.37
C GLY A 651 6.80 42.17 0.03
N THR A 652 7.72 42.05 0.98
CA THR A 652 7.62 42.36 2.42
C THR A 652 6.48 43.31 2.81
N THR A 653 5.63 42.87 3.74
CA THR A 653 4.77 43.73 4.56
C THR A 653 5.61 44.44 5.64
N PRO A 654 5.53 45.77 5.81
CA PRO A 654 5.95 46.42 7.02
C PRO A 654 4.86 46.26 8.10
N ARG A 655 5.28 45.94 9.33
CA ARG A 655 4.50 46.18 10.55
C ARG A 655 4.32 47.69 10.75
N GLY A 656 3.11 48.08 11.15
CA GLY A 656 2.78 49.40 11.71
C GLY A 656 1.48 49.31 12.50
N PRO A 657 1.29 50.13 13.55
CA PRO A 657 0.71 49.68 14.81
C PRO A 657 -0.77 50.05 15.00
N GLN A 658 -1.54 49.14 15.57
CA GLN A 658 -2.37 49.28 16.78
C GLN A 658 -3.09 47.96 17.07
#